data_AF-A0A4V3DPH4-F1
#
_entry.id   AF-A0A4V3DPH4-F1
#
_cell.length_a   1.000
_cell.length_b   1.000
_cell.length_c   1.000
_cell.angle_alpha   90.00
_cell.angle_beta   90.00
_cell.angle_gamma   90.00
#
_symmetry.space_group_name_H-M   'P 1'
#
loop_
_entity.id
_entity.type
_entity.pdbx_description
1 polymer ?
#
loop_
_entity_poly.entity_id
_entity_poly.type
_entity_poly.pdbx_seq_one_letter_code
_entity_poly.pdbx_strand_id
1 'polypeptide(L)'
;MTEQHSPTRRFWLGGKRAAEQDRFFREALEPLGWQLGDEHDWDAGWITGMPDAAQFRRVSPRRKMNHFPGNAALTVKSRLHDSLATLRERIRESHGADHELARRLAFFPRAYVMPGDYHALQEAAQADPGQRWILKPTNASKGKGVRVLRDVAEAPLAQDWLVQEYLANPHTIRGHKYVLRLYVLFTSLAPLRVYLYRQGFAKLASEPWDPEDADNPYSQLTNPDINALNSRAELPVEFIDLERYRAWLRDQGHDDEALFARIEDLVALTTISAVDAMRHRTAEAGADPRGCYELLGLDCLVDDTLKPWILECNLSPSLGICAAPETGGRVEEAVKGGLVQDMVALVDLPGQALSEAGTSAQEPDATAQLVAEAQAEQARAGGFLRLLPAADPERYLPYFTLPTPADLRLAEALTGRTLPPLRLQRRHVAELVDEERLALYDTRSGHYYRPNDTAALTWLLATEGLDPDAIADELARATSEAGAPEESSALRRDVWNTLHDWCRAGLLRQQGVAPAASQEAREIPERTMPVPSSGRAMRLSLDGRHRALDVGSGPAMARLTTWFGERLSPLDAEAASRLPRLAVLRDAVGYALATDDQLLASRLTLAQLGPVLTAHLVRQAAMPEHPVIDAALLLTPQGNGVLCLLPDEEESRLMLQRLVEASGGVLTRGVRLDLSDPSIAEPLDFPLPGVAGVTPSGLPYSVALRGVLLPAEASADQALAPVAMLEALGALLPNCLTVDGQALDAQSVTVLGDWLSTLAVCALRSGPGAPDVASLAKWLVTRIDIAPSVNPPAMARG
;
A
#
# COMPACT_ATOMS: atom_id res chain seq x y z
N MET A 1 31.34 -41.68 -34.66
CA MET A 1 31.66 -40.29 -34.27
C MET A 1 30.42 -39.46 -34.53
N THR A 2 29.57 -39.31 -33.52
CA THR A 2 28.47 -38.35 -33.50
C THR A 2 28.93 -37.25 -32.53
N GLU A 3 29.48 -36.17 -33.08
CA GLU A 3 29.70 -34.94 -32.32
C GLU A 3 28.33 -34.41 -31.89
N GLN A 4 27.98 -34.63 -30.63
CA GLN A 4 26.92 -33.88 -29.97
C GLN A 4 27.45 -32.47 -29.74
N HIS A 5 27.20 -31.56 -30.69
CA HIS A 5 27.32 -30.12 -30.48
C HIS A 5 26.37 -29.75 -29.33
N SER A 6 26.90 -29.54 -28.12
CA SER A 6 26.16 -28.84 -27.08
C SER A 6 25.92 -27.42 -27.59
N PRO A 7 24.68 -26.91 -27.60
CA PRO A 7 24.40 -25.55 -28.06
C PRO A 7 25.22 -24.57 -27.22
N THR A 8 25.97 -23.70 -27.90
CA THR A 8 26.78 -22.66 -27.27
C THR A 8 25.89 -21.74 -26.44
N ARG A 9 26.10 -21.71 -25.11
CA ARG A 9 25.30 -20.89 -24.20
C ARG A 9 25.68 -19.42 -24.31
N ARG A 10 24.68 -18.53 -24.18
CA ARG A 10 24.85 -17.09 -24.38
C ARG A 10 24.47 -16.29 -23.15
N PHE A 11 25.27 -15.28 -22.81
CA PHE A 11 24.89 -14.27 -21.83
C PHE A 11 24.65 -12.91 -22.49
N TRP A 12 23.64 -12.19 -22.00
CA TRP A 12 23.30 -10.84 -22.46
C TRP A 12 23.65 -9.82 -21.39
N LEU A 13 24.47 -8.83 -21.77
CA LEU A 13 24.76 -7.65 -20.97
C LEU A 13 23.83 -6.51 -21.43
N GLY A 14 23.01 -5.98 -20.52
CA GLY A 14 22.01 -4.95 -20.85
C GLY A 14 21.97 -3.79 -19.87
N GLY A 15 21.39 -2.66 -20.30
CA GLY A 15 21.27 -1.43 -19.53
C GLY A 15 22.39 -0.40 -19.80
N LYS A 16 22.31 0.75 -19.14
CA LYS A 16 23.27 1.88 -19.31
C LYS A 16 24.35 1.83 -18.24
N ARG A 17 25.38 0.98 -18.40
CA ARG A 17 26.50 0.88 -17.45
C ARG A 17 27.87 0.83 -18.12
N ALA A 18 28.90 1.25 -17.38
CA ALA A 18 30.29 1.19 -17.82
C ALA A 18 30.80 -0.27 -17.82
N ALA A 19 31.68 -0.61 -18.77
CA ALA A 19 32.17 -1.97 -18.99
C ALA A 19 32.83 -2.61 -17.76
N GLU A 20 33.45 -1.81 -16.88
CA GLU A 20 34.05 -2.25 -15.62
C GLU A 20 33.06 -2.96 -14.68
N GLN A 21 31.76 -2.68 -14.84
CA GLN A 21 30.71 -3.22 -13.97
C GLN A 21 30.22 -4.60 -14.43
N ASP A 22 30.55 -4.98 -15.66
CA ASP A 22 30.25 -6.29 -16.26
C ASP A 22 31.46 -7.23 -16.22
N ARG A 23 32.65 -6.69 -15.90
CA ARG A 23 33.94 -7.40 -15.93
C ARG A 23 33.89 -8.74 -15.21
N PHE A 24 33.52 -8.75 -13.92
CA PHE A 24 33.51 -9.98 -13.13
C PHE A 24 32.50 -11.02 -13.62
N PHE A 25 31.38 -10.58 -14.19
CA PHE A 25 30.38 -11.49 -14.74
C PHE A 25 30.90 -12.19 -16.00
N ARG A 26 31.62 -11.45 -16.85
CA ARG A 26 32.32 -12.01 -18.03
C ARG A 26 33.42 -12.98 -17.61
N GLU A 27 34.28 -12.56 -16.68
CA GLU A 27 35.38 -13.38 -16.15
C GLU A 27 34.88 -14.68 -15.51
N ALA A 28 33.65 -14.70 -14.97
CA ALA A 28 33.05 -15.91 -14.40
C ALA A 28 32.47 -16.87 -15.47
N LEU A 29 32.00 -16.39 -16.62
CA LEU A 29 31.28 -17.20 -17.61
C LEU A 29 32.09 -17.52 -18.88
N GLU A 30 32.91 -16.58 -19.40
CA GLU A 30 33.70 -16.79 -20.62
C GLU A 30 34.66 -18.00 -20.52
N PRO A 31 35.37 -18.24 -19.39
CA PRO A 31 36.20 -19.44 -19.23
C PRO A 31 35.42 -20.75 -19.25
N LEU A 32 34.10 -20.69 -19.01
CA LEU A 32 33.19 -21.85 -19.08
C LEU A 32 32.62 -22.06 -20.51
N GLY A 33 33.13 -21.33 -21.51
CA GLY A 33 32.73 -21.44 -22.91
C GLY A 33 31.46 -20.67 -23.28
N TRP A 34 30.98 -19.79 -22.41
CA TRP A 34 29.86 -18.91 -22.72
C TRP A 34 30.26 -17.79 -23.67
N GLN A 35 29.32 -17.39 -24.53
CA GLN A 35 29.53 -16.31 -25.50
C GLN A 35 28.58 -15.14 -25.22
N LEU A 36 28.99 -13.95 -25.67
CA LEU A 36 28.12 -12.78 -25.64
C LEU A 36 26.97 -12.95 -26.64
N GLY A 37 25.74 -12.82 -26.15
CA GLY A 37 24.51 -12.75 -26.93
C GLY A 37 23.88 -11.35 -26.87
N ASP A 38 22.56 -11.29 -27.06
CA ASP A 38 21.79 -10.05 -27.05
C ASP A 38 20.40 -10.25 -26.42
N GLU A 39 19.58 -9.19 -26.44
CA GLU A 39 18.22 -9.22 -25.88
C GLU A 39 17.29 -10.24 -26.56
N HIS A 40 17.61 -10.72 -27.76
CA HIS A 40 16.83 -11.68 -28.52
C HIS A 40 17.34 -13.12 -28.31
N ASP A 41 18.62 -13.31 -28.01
CA ASP A 41 19.26 -14.62 -27.89
C ASP A 41 20.18 -14.71 -26.66
N TRP A 42 19.61 -15.18 -25.54
CA TRP A 42 20.30 -15.32 -24.27
C TRP A 42 19.79 -16.50 -23.43
N ASP A 43 20.68 -17.06 -22.62
CA ASP A 43 20.42 -18.04 -21.57
C ASP A 43 20.63 -17.44 -20.18
N ALA A 44 21.54 -16.48 -20.03
CA ALA A 44 21.74 -15.69 -18.82
C ALA A 44 21.67 -14.19 -19.11
N GLY A 45 20.75 -13.48 -18.45
CA GLY A 45 20.65 -12.02 -18.50
C GLY A 45 21.39 -11.37 -17.32
N TRP A 46 22.27 -10.42 -17.62
CA TRP A 46 22.92 -9.54 -16.66
C TRP A 46 22.64 -8.08 -17.02
N ILE A 47 21.61 -7.54 -16.40
CA ILE A 47 21.03 -6.25 -16.74
C ILE A 47 21.31 -5.26 -15.61
N THR A 48 21.58 -4.01 -15.97
CA THR A 48 21.62 -2.91 -15.02
C THR A 48 20.36 -2.07 -15.14
N GLY A 49 19.63 -1.93 -14.04
CA GLY A 49 18.30 -1.35 -14.02
C GLY A 49 17.23 -2.38 -14.37
N MET A 50 15.97 -1.96 -14.38
CA MET A 50 14.85 -2.89 -14.58
C MET A 50 14.74 -3.30 -16.06
N PRO A 51 14.76 -4.60 -16.41
CA PRO A 51 14.50 -5.09 -17.76
C PRO A 51 13.06 -4.81 -18.22
N ASP A 52 12.84 -4.87 -19.53
CA ASP A 52 11.49 -4.80 -20.10
C ASP A 52 10.61 -5.96 -19.65
N ALA A 53 9.32 -5.67 -19.42
CA ALA A 53 8.33 -6.65 -18.95
C ALA A 53 8.28 -7.94 -19.80
N ALA A 54 8.53 -7.82 -21.12
CA ALA A 54 8.51 -8.96 -22.04
C ALA A 54 9.65 -9.95 -21.80
N GLN A 55 10.81 -9.52 -21.29
CA GLN A 55 11.95 -10.40 -21.01
C GLN A 55 11.64 -11.34 -19.84
N PHE A 56 10.86 -10.88 -18.86
CA PHE A 56 10.46 -11.70 -17.71
C PHE A 56 9.64 -12.93 -18.11
N ARG A 57 8.81 -12.85 -19.15
CA ARG A 57 8.03 -14.01 -19.64
C ARG A 57 8.89 -15.11 -20.27
N ARG A 58 10.16 -14.80 -20.57
CA ARG A 58 11.10 -15.74 -21.19
C ARG A 58 11.94 -16.48 -20.16
N VAL A 59 11.98 -16.02 -18.91
CA VAL A 59 12.77 -16.67 -17.86
C VAL A 59 12.21 -18.07 -17.58
N SER A 60 13.10 -18.99 -17.22
CA SER A 60 12.77 -20.36 -16.83
C SER A 60 13.89 -20.90 -15.94
N PRO A 61 13.75 -22.08 -15.33
CA PRO A 61 14.85 -22.69 -14.57
C PRO A 61 16.16 -22.85 -15.36
N ARG A 62 16.10 -22.90 -16.71
CA ARG A 62 17.27 -22.98 -17.60
C ARG A 62 17.70 -21.64 -18.20
N ARG A 63 16.84 -20.62 -18.16
CA ARG A 63 17.09 -19.29 -18.72
C ARG A 63 16.92 -18.24 -17.62
N LYS A 64 18.02 -17.70 -17.11
CA LYS A 64 18.04 -16.94 -15.85
C LYS A 64 18.34 -15.47 -16.04
N MET A 65 17.64 -14.60 -15.31
CA MET A 65 17.84 -13.14 -15.35
C MET A 65 18.03 -12.56 -13.95
N ASN A 66 18.94 -11.59 -13.83
CA ASN A 66 19.38 -11.00 -12.57
C ASN A 66 18.43 -9.98 -11.93
N HIS A 67 17.11 -10.08 -12.18
CA HIS A 67 16.11 -9.26 -11.50
C HIS A 67 14.81 -10.00 -11.21
N PHE A 68 14.13 -9.59 -10.13
CA PHE A 68 12.73 -9.90 -9.87
C PHE A 68 11.83 -8.67 -10.11
N PRO A 69 10.70 -8.81 -10.83
CA PRO A 69 9.65 -7.79 -10.80
C PRO A 69 9.19 -7.52 -9.36
N GLY A 70 9.04 -6.25 -9.00
CA GLY A 70 8.61 -5.84 -7.66
C GLY A 70 9.74 -5.61 -6.64
N ASN A 71 11.01 -5.78 -7.01
CA ASN A 71 12.17 -5.46 -6.16
C ASN A 71 12.23 -3.99 -5.68
N ALA A 72 11.45 -3.09 -6.30
CA ALA A 72 11.29 -1.70 -5.88
C ALA A 72 10.78 -1.59 -4.43
N ALA A 73 10.07 -2.60 -3.92
CA ALA A 73 9.69 -2.71 -2.51
C ALA A 73 10.90 -2.66 -1.54
N LEU A 74 12.08 -3.07 -2.01
CA LEU A 74 13.34 -2.95 -1.26
C LEU A 74 14.22 -1.79 -1.74
N THR A 75 14.26 -1.56 -3.04
CA THR A 75 15.30 -0.73 -3.67
C THR A 75 14.95 0.74 -3.82
N VAL A 76 13.66 1.11 -3.70
CA VAL A 76 13.21 2.50 -3.64
C VAL A 76 13.05 2.90 -2.18
N LYS A 77 13.65 4.02 -1.77
CA LYS A 77 13.76 4.43 -0.35
C LYS A 77 12.40 4.56 0.35
N SER A 78 11.43 5.21 -0.30
CA SER A 78 10.07 5.33 0.25
C SER A 78 9.41 3.97 0.35
N ARG A 79 9.51 3.13 -0.67
CA ARG A 79 8.90 1.79 -0.68
C ARG A 79 9.54 0.83 0.33
N LEU A 80 10.84 0.92 0.57
CA LEU A 80 11.53 0.20 1.63
C LEU A 80 10.98 0.61 2.99
N HIS A 81 10.83 1.92 3.22
CA HIS A 81 10.21 2.43 4.43
C HIS A 81 8.77 1.91 4.59
N ASP A 82 7.94 2.02 3.54
CA ASP A 82 6.55 1.54 3.55
C ASP A 82 6.48 0.03 3.86
N SER A 83 7.34 -0.79 3.25
CA SER A 83 7.35 -2.23 3.43
C SER A 83 7.69 -2.61 4.88
N LEU A 84 8.73 -1.98 5.44
CA LEU A 84 9.15 -2.19 6.83
C LEU A 84 8.14 -1.64 7.84
N ALA A 85 7.55 -0.46 7.57
CA ALA A 85 6.54 0.16 8.41
C ALA A 85 5.25 -0.68 8.43
N THR A 86 4.81 -1.16 7.27
CA THR A 86 3.65 -2.06 7.14
C THR A 86 3.86 -3.36 7.91
N LEU A 87 5.05 -3.97 7.78
CA LEU A 87 5.43 -5.15 8.56
C LEU A 87 5.37 -4.86 10.06
N ARG A 88 5.98 -3.75 10.51
CA ARG A 88 5.99 -3.35 11.93
C ARG A 88 4.58 -3.14 12.45
N GLU A 89 3.73 -2.42 11.73
CA GLU A 89 2.37 -2.16 12.18
C GLU A 89 1.55 -3.46 12.29
N ARG A 90 1.64 -4.35 11.29
CA ARG A 90 0.98 -5.66 11.36
C ARG A 90 1.41 -6.47 12.60
N ILE A 91 2.70 -6.45 12.96
CA ILE A 91 3.20 -7.12 14.17
C ILE A 91 2.68 -6.43 15.44
N ARG A 92 2.69 -5.09 15.50
CA ARG A 92 2.19 -4.32 16.65
C ARG A 92 0.70 -4.58 16.88
N GLU A 93 -0.10 -4.62 15.83
CA GLU A 93 -1.52 -4.90 15.97
C GLU A 93 -1.80 -6.37 16.37
N SER A 94 -0.94 -7.31 15.98
CA SER A 94 -1.14 -8.74 16.27
C SER A 94 -0.65 -9.15 17.67
N HIS A 95 0.41 -8.50 18.17
CA HIS A 95 1.09 -8.88 19.41
C HIS A 95 1.21 -7.76 20.46
N GLY A 96 0.88 -6.51 20.10
CA GLY A 96 1.10 -5.32 20.92
C GLY A 96 2.39 -4.57 20.56
N ALA A 97 2.38 -3.26 20.80
CA ALA A 97 3.51 -2.38 20.49
C ALA A 97 4.79 -2.70 21.29
N ASP A 98 4.62 -3.17 22.53
CA ASP A 98 5.73 -3.48 23.45
C ASP A 98 6.25 -4.92 23.32
N HIS A 99 5.68 -5.74 22.44
CA HIS A 99 6.08 -7.12 22.27
C HIS A 99 7.49 -7.22 21.67
N GLU A 100 8.25 -8.26 22.03
CA GLU A 100 9.62 -8.47 21.53
C GLU A 100 9.68 -8.50 19.99
N LEU A 101 8.69 -9.13 19.35
CA LEU A 101 8.58 -9.17 17.89
C LEU A 101 8.50 -7.77 17.26
N ALA A 102 7.77 -6.83 17.88
CA ALA A 102 7.69 -5.46 17.41
C ALA A 102 9.02 -4.72 17.64
N ARG A 103 9.66 -4.93 18.79
CA ARG A 103 10.98 -4.34 19.10
C ARG A 103 12.10 -4.82 18.18
N ARG A 104 12.04 -6.08 17.71
CA ARG A 104 12.97 -6.63 16.72
C ARG A 104 12.93 -5.91 15.38
N LEU A 105 11.86 -5.15 15.08
CA LEU A 105 11.74 -4.32 13.88
C LEU A 105 12.23 -2.87 14.10
N ALA A 106 12.79 -2.54 15.26
CA ALA A 106 13.28 -1.19 15.56
C ALA A 106 14.68 -0.91 14.98
N PHE A 107 14.94 -1.31 13.73
CA PHE A 107 16.24 -1.16 13.06
C PHE A 107 16.22 -0.21 11.85
N PHE A 108 15.11 0.49 11.60
CA PHE A 108 14.99 1.47 10.55
C PHE A 108 14.46 2.80 11.11
N PRO A 109 15.08 3.94 10.77
CA PRO A 109 14.62 5.25 11.23
C PRO A 109 13.25 5.62 10.63
N ARG A 110 12.49 6.44 11.34
CA ARG A 110 11.23 7.01 10.81
C ARG A 110 11.52 7.89 9.60
N ALA A 111 10.62 7.86 8.62
CA ALA A 111 10.72 8.68 7.44
C ALA A 111 9.35 9.21 7.02
N TYR A 112 9.36 10.32 6.30
CA TYR A 112 8.20 11.10 5.89
C TYR A 112 8.34 11.41 4.39
N VAL A 113 7.36 11.00 3.60
CA VAL A 113 7.33 11.18 2.14
C VAL A 113 6.68 12.52 1.80
N MET A 114 7.41 13.37 1.11
CA MET A 114 6.91 14.70 0.74
C MET A 114 6.03 14.66 -0.52
N PRO A 115 5.07 15.60 -0.68
CA PRO A 115 4.61 16.55 0.33
C PRO A 115 3.58 15.96 1.31
N GLY A 116 3.14 14.71 1.11
CA GLY A 116 2.02 14.11 1.84
C GLY A 116 2.20 14.12 3.36
N ASP A 117 3.41 13.82 3.82
CA ASP A 117 3.73 13.70 5.24
C ASP A 117 4.31 14.98 5.85
N TYR A 118 4.23 16.13 5.16
CA TYR A 118 4.87 17.38 5.62
C TYR A 118 4.37 17.81 7.01
N HIS A 119 3.07 17.76 7.26
CA HIS A 119 2.49 18.15 8.55
C HIS A 119 2.91 17.19 9.66
N ALA A 120 2.86 15.88 9.41
CA ALA A 120 3.32 14.86 10.36
C ALA A 120 4.82 15.02 10.70
N LEU A 121 5.65 15.42 9.73
CA LEU A 121 7.06 15.75 9.95
C LEU A 121 7.21 16.97 10.88
N GLN A 122 6.43 18.03 10.67
CA GLN A 122 6.46 19.23 11.52
C GLN A 122 6.06 18.90 12.95
N GLU A 123 4.99 18.13 13.16
CA GLU A 123 4.56 17.67 14.47
C GLU A 123 5.63 16.83 15.17
N ALA A 124 6.25 15.89 14.43
CA ALA A 124 7.31 15.05 14.98
C ALA A 124 8.55 15.87 15.39
N ALA A 125 8.93 16.87 14.59
CA ALA A 125 10.04 17.76 14.91
C ALA A 125 9.73 18.70 16.09
N GLN A 126 8.47 19.12 16.26
CA GLN A 126 8.04 19.90 17.42
C GLN A 126 8.00 19.05 18.70
N ALA A 127 7.59 17.78 18.59
CA ALA A 127 7.54 16.86 19.71
C ALA A 127 8.93 16.46 20.24
N ASP A 128 9.93 16.41 19.36
CA ASP A 128 11.34 16.18 19.72
C ASP A 128 12.28 17.18 19.03
N PRO A 129 12.47 18.38 19.62
CA PRO A 129 13.33 19.43 19.05
C PRO A 129 14.81 19.05 18.93
N GLY A 130 15.26 17.99 19.62
CA GLY A 130 16.64 17.50 19.54
C GLY A 130 16.87 16.56 18.35
N GLN A 131 15.82 16.01 17.75
CA GLN A 131 15.91 15.10 16.63
C GLN A 131 16.37 15.84 15.36
N ARG A 132 17.49 15.37 14.78
CA ARG A 132 18.00 15.87 13.50
C ARG A 132 17.38 15.11 12.34
N TRP A 133 17.32 15.75 11.18
CA TRP A 133 16.65 15.19 10.00
C TRP A 133 17.57 15.20 8.79
N ILE A 134 17.43 14.22 7.90
CA ILE A 134 18.18 14.13 6.65
C ILE A 134 17.21 14.08 5.47
N LEU A 135 17.39 15.00 4.53
CA LEU A 135 16.64 15.06 3.28
C LEU A 135 17.29 14.15 2.24
N LYS A 136 16.50 13.32 1.58
CA LYS A 136 16.94 12.38 0.55
C LYS A 136 15.99 12.42 -0.65
N PRO A 137 16.49 12.40 -1.90
CA PRO A 137 15.64 12.16 -3.05
C PRO A 137 15.18 10.70 -3.09
N THR A 138 13.94 10.46 -3.52
CA THR A 138 13.33 9.10 -3.56
C THR A 138 13.98 8.20 -4.62
N ASN A 139 14.31 8.78 -5.79
CA ASN A 139 14.77 8.04 -6.97
C ASN A 139 16.22 8.37 -7.40
N ALA A 140 16.97 9.17 -6.64
CA ALA A 140 18.36 9.46 -6.99
C ALA A 140 19.35 8.51 -6.29
N SER A 141 20.42 8.18 -7.01
CA SER A 141 21.58 7.43 -6.53
C SER A 141 22.80 8.36 -6.35
N LYS A 142 23.88 7.84 -5.75
CA LYS A 142 25.18 8.53 -5.58
C LYS A 142 25.18 9.72 -4.61
N GLY A 143 24.19 9.82 -3.73
CA GLY A 143 24.12 10.83 -2.66
C GLY A 143 23.88 12.28 -3.14
N LYS A 144 23.63 12.52 -4.44
CA LYS A 144 23.33 13.87 -4.93
C LYS A 144 22.01 14.37 -4.34
N GLY A 145 22.04 15.57 -3.74
CA GLY A 145 20.88 16.19 -3.10
C GLY A 145 20.59 15.69 -1.67
N VAL A 146 21.40 14.77 -1.14
CA VAL A 146 21.29 14.33 0.26
C VAL A 146 21.95 15.37 1.16
N ARG A 147 21.23 15.87 2.17
CA ARG A 147 21.76 16.83 3.16
C ARG A 147 21.06 16.71 4.50
N VAL A 148 21.76 16.99 5.58
CA VAL A 148 21.15 17.16 6.90
C VAL A 148 20.39 18.49 6.90
N LEU A 149 19.16 18.48 7.40
CA LEU A 149 18.32 19.66 7.53
C LEU A 149 18.64 20.37 8.85
N ARG A 150 18.70 21.70 8.79
CA ARG A 150 18.75 22.56 9.98
C ARG A 150 17.36 22.80 10.54
N ASP A 151 16.39 22.96 9.64
CA ASP A 151 14.96 23.08 9.94
C ASP A 151 14.17 22.19 8.97
N VAL A 152 13.20 21.45 9.51
CA VAL A 152 12.29 20.61 8.70
C VAL A 152 11.40 21.43 7.77
N ALA A 153 11.19 22.72 8.04
CA ALA A 153 10.49 23.65 7.14
C ALA A 153 11.23 23.88 5.81
N GLU A 154 12.53 23.53 5.71
CA GLU A 154 13.27 23.55 4.45
C GLU A 154 12.94 22.35 3.53
N ALA A 155 12.15 21.39 3.99
CA ALA A 155 11.78 20.22 3.20
C ALA A 155 10.99 20.64 1.93
N PRO A 156 11.39 20.20 0.73
CA PRO A 156 10.66 20.53 -0.48
C PRO A 156 9.26 19.92 -0.48
N LEU A 157 8.24 20.72 -0.81
CA LEU A 157 6.86 20.25 -1.01
C LEU A 157 6.68 19.63 -2.40
N ALA A 158 7.48 18.62 -2.73
CA ALA A 158 7.47 17.91 -4.01
C ALA A 158 7.57 16.39 -3.82
N GLN A 159 7.00 15.63 -4.77
CA GLN A 159 6.75 14.17 -4.66
C GLN A 159 8.01 13.29 -4.67
N ASP A 160 9.17 13.86 -5.00
CA ASP A 160 10.44 13.13 -5.17
C ASP A 160 11.37 13.19 -3.95
N TRP A 161 10.85 13.58 -2.79
CA TRP A 161 11.64 13.78 -1.58
C TRP A 161 11.13 12.97 -0.39
N LEU A 162 12.09 12.52 0.41
CA LEU A 162 11.90 11.81 1.66
C LEU A 162 12.72 12.53 2.73
N VAL A 163 12.10 12.84 3.87
CA VAL A 163 12.80 13.30 5.07
C VAL A 163 12.85 12.14 6.06
N GLN A 164 14.03 11.84 6.61
CA GLN A 164 14.23 10.72 7.52
C GLN A 164 14.95 11.19 8.78
N GLU A 165 14.72 10.52 9.91
CA GLU A 165 15.52 10.77 11.11
C GLU A 165 17.01 10.56 10.82
N TYR A 166 17.81 11.55 11.19
CA TYR A 166 19.25 11.46 11.10
C TYR A 166 19.80 10.70 12.31
N LEU A 167 20.51 9.61 12.05
CA LEU A 167 21.20 8.83 13.08
C LEU A 167 22.47 9.58 13.50
N ALA A 168 22.35 10.38 14.56
CA ALA A 168 23.34 11.34 15.00
C ALA A 168 24.46 10.76 15.87
N ASN A 169 24.38 9.50 16.33
CA ASN A 169 25.43 8.91 17.17
C ASN A 169 26.04 7.68 16.49
N PRO A 170 26.77 7.83 15.37
CA PRO A 170 27.37 6.70 14.70
C PRO A 170 28.52 6.12 15.52
N HIS A 171 28.70 4.80 15.49
CA HIS A 171 29.99 4.23 15.84
C HIS A 171 31.02 4.66 14.80
N THR A 172 32.24 4.98 15.23
CA THR A 172 33.27 5.55 14.34
C THR A 172 34.53 4.70 14.32
N ILE A 173 35.22 4.69 13.17
CA ILE A 173 36.55 4.09 13.02
C ILE A 173 37.52 5.25 12.91
N ARG A 174 38.43 5.40 13.89
CA ARG A 174 39.37 6.53 13.97
C ARG A 174 38.65 7.89 13.89
N GLY A 175 37.49 8.02 14.52
CA GLY A 175 36.66 9.22 14.48
C GLY A 175 35.87 9.42 13.18
N HIS A 176 36.01 8.57 12.15
CA HIS A 176 35.28 8.69 10.90
C HIS A 176 33.99 7.86 10.94
N LYS A 177 32.90 8.43 10.44
CA LYS A 177 31.63 7.73 10.24
C LYS A 177 31.82 6.63 9.20
N TYR A 178 31.18 5.47 9.38
CA TYR A 178 31.19 4.40 8.39
C TYR A 178 29.81 3.78 8.17
N VAL A 179 29.61 3.18 7.00
CA VAL A 179 28.47 2.29 6.71
C VAL A 179 28.99 0.95 6.22
N LEU A 180 28.31 -0.13 6.60
CA LEU A 180 28.58 -1.47 6.11
C LEU A 180 27.78 -1.71 4.83
N ARG A 181 28.48 -2.01 3.74
CA ARG A 181 27.93 -2.56 2.50
C ARG A 181 27.87 -4.07 2.61
N LEU A 182 26.66 -4.60 2.63
CA LEU A 182 26.34 -6.02 2.66
C LEU A 182 25.78 -6.45 1.29
N TYR A 183 26.05 -7.69 0.89
CA TYR A 183 25.55 -8.24 -0.37
C TYR A 183 24.53 -9.34 -0.09
N VAL A 184 23.30 -9.14 -0.57
CA VAL A 184 22.18 -10.06 -0.36
C VAL A 184 21.75 -10.62 -1.71
N LEU A 185 21.61 -11.94 -1.81
CA LEU A 185 21.21 -12.63 -3.02
C LEU A 185 19.88 -13.37 -2.80
N PHE A 186 18.88 -13.03 -3.60
CA PHE A 186 17.69 -13.85 -3.77
C PHE A 186 17.93 -14.86 -4.89
N THR A 187 17.79 -16.15 -4.61
CA THR A 187 17.89 -17.21 -5.64
C THR A 187 16.54 -17.75 -6.05
N SER A 188 15.50 -17.50 -5.25
CA SER A 188 14.11 -17.89 -5.52
C SER A 188 13.14 -17.12 -4.64
N LEU A 189 11.95 -16.82 -5.17
CA LEU A 189 10.81 -16.33 -4.38
C LEU A 189 9.78 -17.41 -4.03
N ALA A 190 9.80 -18.58 -4.69
CA ALA A 190 8.82 -19.64 -4.46
C ALA A 190 9.45 -21.04 -4.69
N PRO A 191 9.88 -21.73 -3.61
CA PRO A 191 9.96 -21.25 -2.23
C PRO A 191 11.05 -20.18 -2.06
N LEU A 192 10.92 -19.34 -1.04
CA LEU A 192 11.84 -18.24 -0.75
C LEU A 192 13.21 -18.77 -0.35
N ARG A 193 14.26 -18.33 -1.07
CA ARG A 193 15.66 -18.64 -0.76
C ARG A 193 16.49 -17.37 -0.87
N VAL A 194 17.10 -16.98 0.25
CA VAL A 194 17.85 -15.73 0.40
C VAL A 194 19.15 -16.00 1.12
N TYR A 195 20.23 -15.40 0.61
CA TYR A 195 21.57 -15.56 1.11
C TYR A 195 22.23 -14.21 1.39
N LEU A 196 23.08 -14.16 2.41
CA LEU A 196 23.96 -13.04 2.73
C LEU A 196 25.40 -13.45 2.42
N TYR A 197 26.11 -12.64 1.65
CA TYR A 197 27.54 -12.88 1.42
C TYR A 197 28.32 -12.55 2.69
N ARG A 198 29.22 -13.44 3.11
CA ARG A 198 30.01 -13.29 4.36
C ARG A 198 30.95 -12.07 4.31
N GLN A 199 31.35 -11.66 3.12
CA GLN A 199 32.20 -10.49 2.89
C GLN A 199 31.41 -9.28 2.39
N GLY A 200 32.02 -8.11 2.53
CA GLY A 200 31.46 -6.80 2.22
C GLY A 200 32.45 -5.71 2.59
N PHE A 201 32.00 -4.48 2.82
CA PHE A 201 32.90 -3.36 3.13
C PHE A 201 32.33 -2.42 4.19
N ALA A 202 33.12 -2.03 5.18
CA ALA A 202 32.95 -0.78 5.88
C ALA A 202 33.49 0.36 5.00
N LYS A 203 32.62 1.31 4.65
CA LYS A 203 32.93 2.49 3.84
C LYS A 203 33.01 3.71 4.72
N LEU A 204 34.18 4.31 4.80
CA LEU A 204 34.42 5.44 5.69
C LEU A 204 34.11 6.76 4.97
N ALA A 205 33.65 7.74 5.75
CA ALA A 205 33.66 9.14 5.37
C ALA A 205 35.12 9.63 5.30
N SER A 206 35.40 10.65 4.48
CA SER A 206 36.76 11.15 4.25
C SER A 206 37.23 12.16 5.30
N GLU A 207 36.31 12.67 6.13
CA GLU A 207 36.63 13.53 7.27
C GLU A 207 36.05 12.95 8.58
N PRO A 208 36.66 13.29 9.74
CA PRO A 208 36.13 12.90 11.04
C PRO A 208 34.68 13.36 11.20
N TRP A 209 33.87 12.52 11.84
CA TRP A 209 32.49 12.82 12.15
C TRP A 209 32.40 13.98 13.14
N ASP A 210 31.70 15.04 12.75
CA ASP A 210 31.44 16.21 13.57
C ASP A 210 29.93 16.43 13.66
N PRO A 211 29.29 16.31 14.84
CA PRO A 211 27.87 16.59 14.98
C PRO A 211 27.51 18.04 14.68
N GLU A 212 28.41 18.99 14.92
CA GLU A 212 28.14 20.43 14.83
C GLU A 212 28.24 20.96 13.38
N ASP A 213 29.01 20.29 12.52
CA ASP A 213 29.19 20.66 11.11
C ASP A 213 28.24 19.88 10.18
N ALA A 214 26.94 20.19 10.28
CA ALA A 214 25.88 19.55 9.51
C ALA A 214 25.99 19.76 7.99
N ASP A 215 26.67 20.82 7.55
CA ASP A 215 26.79 21.20 6.14
C ASP A 215 27.95 20.48 5.44
N ASN A 216 28.88 19.88 6.18
CA ASN A 216 30.03 19.18 5.62
C ASN A 216 29.64 17.78 5.13
N PRO A 217 29.48 17.55 3.82
CA PRO A 217 29.09 16.24 3.32
C PRO A 217 30.17 15.17 3.55
N TYR A 218 31.44 15.56 3.73
CA TYR A 218 32.57 14.64 3.90
C TYR A 218 32.68 14.06 5.31
N SER A 219 31.99 14.65 6.30
CA SER A 219 31.82 14.11 7.65
C SER A 219 30.46 13.43 7.85
N GLN A 220 29.41 13.93 7.19
CA GLN A 220 28.04 13.42 7.37
C GLN A 220 27.69 12.22 6.46
N LEU A 221 28.33 12.10 5.29
CA LEU A 221 28.00 11.10 4.27
C LEU A 221 29.18 10.17 3.97
N THR A 222 28.88 8.90 3.74
CA THR A 222 29.87 7.83 3.48
C THR A 222 29.87 7.38 2.01
N ASN A 223 29.14 8.08 1.14
CA ASN A 223 29.06 7.76 -0.28
C ASN A 223 30.45 7.96 -0.93
N PRO A 224 31.01 6.94 -1.61
CA PRO A 224 32.33 7.05 -2.23
C PRO A 224 32.38 8.14 -3.30
N ASP A 225 31.31 8.29 -4.11
CA ASP A 225 31.23 9.32 -5.15
C ASP A 225 31.30 10.75 -4.61
N ILE A 226 30.83 10.98 -3.37
CA ILE A 226 30.91 12.27 -2.70
C ILE A 226 32.31 12.44 -2.12
N ASN A 227 32.78 11.47 -1.35
CA ASN A 227 34.06 11.56 -0.66
C ASN A 227 35.26 11.58 -1.61
N ALA A 228 35.17 10.97 -2.79
CA ALA A 228 36.16 11.09 -3.86
C ALA A 228 36.36 12.54 -4.36
N LEU A 229 35.40 13.44 -4.13
CA LEU A 229 35.53 14.86 -4.46
C LEU A 229 36.31 15.64 -3.40
N ASN A 230 36.60 15.05 -2.24
CA ASN A 230 37.39 15.69 -1.19
C ASN A 230 38.89 15.60 -1.53
N SER A 231 39.36 16.51 -2.37
CA SER A 231 40.78 16.59 -2.76
C SER A 231 41.73 16.98 -1.64
N ARG A 232 41.21 17.36 -0.46
CA ARG A 232 42.01 17.70 0.72
C ARG A 232 42.26 16.50 1.63
N ALA A 233 41.46 15.44 1.52
CA ALA A 233 41.65 14.23 2.29
C ALA A 233 42.85 13.45 1.76
N GLU A 234 43.69 12.94 2.66
CA GLU A 234 44.79 12.02 2.32
C GLU A 234 44.25 10.73 1.71
N LEU A 235 43.10 10.26 2.22
CA LEU A 235 42.40 9.06 1.79
C LEU A 235 40.93 9.40 1.47
N PRO A 236 40.63 9.93 0.27
CA PRO A 236 39.26 10.33 -0.08
C PRO A 236 38.27 9.15 -0.13
N VAL A 237 38.73 7.93 -0.40
CA VAL A 237 37.90 6.71 -0.41
C VAL A 237 38.67 5.59 0.28
N GLU A 238 38.14 5.09 1.40
CA GLU A 238 38.73 4.00 2.14
C GLU A 238 37.69 2.91 2.46
N PHE A 239 38.00 1.67 2.06
CA PHE A 239 37.18 0.48 2.33
C PHE A 239 37.94 -0.55 3.16
N ILE A 240 37.28 -1.04 4.21
CA ILE A 240 37.77 -2.12 5.07
C ILE A 240 36.83 -3.31 4.85
N ASP A 241 37.35 -4.48 4.47
CA ASP A 241 36.51 -5.68 4.34
C ASP A 241 35.98 -6.17 5.70
N LEU A 242 34.95 -7.00 5.68
CA LEU A 242 34.24 -7.38 6.90
C LEU A 242 35.07 -8.28 7.83
N GLU A 243 36.04 -9.03 7.31
CA GLU A 243 36.94 -9.84 8.14
C GLU A 243 37.87 -8.94 8.96
N ARG A 244 38.51 -7.95 8.31
CA ARG A 244 39.31 -6.95 9.02
C ARG A 244 38.46 -6.09 9.96
N TYR A 245 37.25 -5.73 9.57
CA TYR A 245 36.31 -5.00 10.43
C TYR A 245 35.94 -5.78 11.70
N ARG A 246 35.65 -7.09 11.59
CA ARG A 246 35.37 -7.97 12.73
C ARG A 246 36.58 -8.15 13.64
N ALA A 247 37.78 -8.31 13.07
CA ALA A 247 39.01 -8.34 13.86
C ALA A 247 39.20 -7.03 14.64
N TRP A 248 39.00 -5.89 13.98
CA TRP A 248 39.07 -4.59 14.63
C TRP A 248 38.03 -4.42 15.75
N LEU A 249 36.78 -4.86 15.57
CA LEU A 249 35.77 -4.83 16.64
C LEU A 249 36.22 -5.61 17.87
N ARG A 250 36.77 -6.82 17.69
CA ARG A 250 37.29 -7.64 18.78
C ARG A 250 38.47 -6.95 19.49
N ASP A 251 39.36 -6.31 18.73
CA ASP A 251 40.47 -5.52 19.29
C ASP A 251 39.98 -4.31 20.09
N GLN A 252 38.81 -3.75 19.76
CA GLN A 252 38.14 -2.70 20.54
C GLN A 252 37.33 -3.25 21.74
N GLY A 253 37.30 -4.57 21.96
CA GLY A 253 36.56 -5.21 23.05
C GLY A 253 35.06 -5.39 22.78
N HIS A 254 34.64 -5.32 21.51
CA HIS A 254 33.26 -5.55 21.10
C HIS A 254 33.02 -7.00 20.67
N ASP A 255 31.80 -7.48 20.90
CA ASP A 255 31.32 -8.79 20.44
C ASP A 255 30.84 -8.68 18.98
N ASP A 256 31.70 -9.11 18.05
CA ASP A 256 31.39 -9.05 16.62
C ASP A 256 30.36 -10.13 16.21
N GLU A 257 30.33 -11.27 16.88
CA GLU A 257 29.33 -12.32 16.61
C GLU A 257 27.92 -11.82 16.93
N ALA A 258 27.73 -11.17 18.09
CA ALA A 258 26.45 -10.60 18.48
C ALA A 258 26.00 -9.47 17.54
N LEU A 259 26.91 -8.59 17.10
CA LEU A 259 26.58 -7.54 16.13
C LEU A 259 26.13 -8.15 14.80
N PHE A 260 26.88 -9.12 14.28
CA PHE A 260 26.54 -9.71 12.98
C PHE A 260 25.31 -10.61 13.03
N ALA A 261 25.01 -11.26 14.16
CA ALA A 261 23.72 -11.92 14.36
C ALA A 261 22.55 -10.93 14.30
N ARG A 262 22.71 -9.70 14.83
CA ARG A 262 21.71 -8.63 14.67
C ARG A 262 21.61 -8.13 13.23
N ILE A 263 22.72 -8.05 12.51
CA ILE A 263 22.74 -7.70 11.09
C ILE A 263 22.02 -8.77 10.24
N GLU A 264 22.31 -10.05 10.49
CA GLU A 264 21.63 -11.17 9.82
C GLU A 264 20.11 -11.15 10.07
N ASP A 265 19.69 -10.88 11.32
CA ASP A 265 18.27 -10.74 11.66
C ASP A 265 17.61 -9.55 10.94
N LEU A 266 18.28 -8.40 10.92
CA LEU A 266 17.86 -7.21 10.20
C LEU A 266 17.68 -7.51 8.71
N VAL A 267 18.66 -8.15 8.06
CA VAL A 267 18.60 -8.49 6.63
C VAL A 267 17.44 -9.45 6.36
N ALA A 268 17.26 -10.49 7.19
CA ALA A 268 16.16 -11.43 7.03
C ALA A 268 14.80 -10.72 7.14
N LEU A 269 14.59 -9.89 8.16
CA LEU A 269 13.35 -9.14 8.36
C LEU A 269 13.10 -8.11 7.25
N THR A 270 14.14 -7.43 6.77
CA THR A 270 14.06 -6.57 5.58
C THR A 270 13.61 -7.36 4.36
N THR A 271 14.19 -8.54 4.10
CA THR A 271 13.82 -9.34 2.93
C THR A 271 12.36 -9.79 3.02
N ILE A 272 11.91 -10.29 4.17
CA ILE A 272 10.53 -10.73 4.42
C ILE A 272 9.52 -9.60 4.15
N SER A 273 9.85 -8.36 4.54
CA SER A 273 8.96 -7.20 4.36
C SER A 273 8.51 -6.94 2.92
N ALA A 274 9.29 -7.41 1.92
CA ALA A 274 9.03 -7.18 0.51
C ALA A 274 8.59 -8.44 -0.27
N VAL A 275 8.63 -9.63 0.34
CA VAL A 275 8.41 -10.91 -0.35
C VAL A 275 7.07 -10.94 -1.08
N ASP A 276 5.99 -10.50 -0.43
CA ASP A 276 4.65 -10.56 -1.03
C ASP A 276 4.51 -9.61 -2.22
N ALA A 277 5.06 -8.40 -2.12
CA ALA A 277 5.10 -7.44 -3.22
C ALA A 277 5.90 -7.99 -4.41
N MET A 278 7.06 -8.60 -4.15
CA MET A 278 7.89 -9.21 -5.19
C MET A 278 7.20 -10.42 -5.85
N ARG A 279 6.60 -11.31 -5.06
CA ARG A 279 5.83 -12.48 -5.56
C ARG A 279 4.68 -12.04 -6.46
N HIS A 280 3.88 -11.09 -5.98
CA HIS A 280 2.72 -10.60 -6.71
C HIS A 280 3.13 -9.98 -8.05
N ARG A 281 4.11 -9.07 -8.04
CA ARG A 281 4.58 -8.41 -9.28
C ARG A 281 5.26 -9.40 -10.23
N THR A 282 5.94 -10.42 -9.71
CA THR A 282 6.54 -11.49 -10.52
C THR A 282 5.45 -12.32 -11.22
N ALA A 283 4.38 -12.67 -10.50
CA ALA A 283 3.23 -13.37 -11.07
C ALA A 283 2.50 -12.52 -12.13
N GLU A 284 2.26 -11.24 -11.86
CA GLU A 284 1.67 -10.30 -12.83
C GLU A 284 2.51 -10.14 -14.11
N ALA A 285 3.84 -10.17 -13.98
CA ALA A 285 4.74 -10.12 -15.12
C ALA A 285 4.74 -11.42 -15.95
N GLY A 286 4.20 -12.52 -15.40
CA GLY A 286 4.25 -13.85 -15.99
C GLY A 286 5.65 -14.45 -15.98
N ALA A 287 6.49 -14.08 -15.00
CA ALA A 287 7.84 -14.62 -14.86
C ALA A 287 7.81 -15.91 -14.01
N ASP A 288 8.57 -16.93 -14.42
CA ASP A 288 8.87 -18.05 -13.53
C ASP A 288 9.87 -17.59 -12.45
N PRO A 289 9.50 -17.56 -11.16
CA PRO A 289 10.38 -17.05 -10.11
C PRO A 289 11.69 -17.84 -9.96
N ARG A 290 11.79 -19.07 -10.49
CA ARG A 290 13.02 -19.88 -10.49
C ARG A 290 14.00 -19.47 -11.58
N GLY A 291 13.54 -18.71 -12.58
CA GLY A 291 14.36 -18.11 -13.62
C GLY A 291 14.87 -16.71 -13.27
N CYS A 292 14.55 -16.21 -12.08
CA CYS A 292 15.00 -14.90 -11.61
C CYS A 292 15.95 -15.07 -10.42
N TYR A 293 16.91 -14.17 -10.31
CA TYR A 293 17.75 -13.99 -9.13
C TYR A 293 18.00 -12.50 -8.92
N GLU A 294 18.38 -12.06 -7.73
CA GLU A 294 18.56 -10.62 -7.47
C GLU A 294 19.71 -10.40 -6.49
N LEU A 295 20.74 -9.69 -6.96
CA LEU A 295 21.86 -9.25 -6.12
C LEU A 295 21.63 -7.81 -5.67
N LEU A 296 21.47 -7.63 -4.36
CA LEU A 296 21.25 -6.33 -3.72
C LEU A 296 22.49 -5.92 -2.91
N GLY A 297 22.75 -4.60 -2.88
CA GLY A 297 23.73 -4.01 -1.96
C GLY A 297 23.03 -3.24 -0.84
N LEU A 298 22.98 -3.79 0.36
CA LEU A 298 22.35 -3.16 1.52
C LEU A 298 23.38 -2.30 2.27
N ASP A 299 23.02 -1.06 2.58
CA ASP A 299 23.84 -0.16 3.40
C ASP A 299 23.28 -0.09 4.82
N CYS A 300 24.13 -0.46 5.79
CA CYS A 300 23.80 -0.54 7.21
C CYS A 300 24.71 0.38 8.02
N LEU A 301 24.14 1.29 8.81
CA LEU A 301 24.88 2.05 9.83
C LEU A 301 24.98 1.23 11.11
N VAL A 302 26.04 1.40 11.89
CA VAL A 302 26.12 0.91 13.27
C VAL A 302 26.22 2.13 14.17
N ASP A 303 25.35 2.24 15.18
CA ASP A 303 25.41 3.32 16.16
C ASP A 303 26.39 3.03 17.29
N ASP A 304 26.66 4.03 18.14
CA ASP A 304 27.56 3.97 19.28
C ASP A 304 27.20 2.91 20.34
N THR A 305 25.97 2.39 20.32
CA THR A 305 25.52 1.24 21.13
C THR A 305 25.69 -0.11 20.43
N LEU A 306 26.34 -0.13 19.27
CA LEU A 306 26.47 -1.27 18.35
C LEU A 306 25.12 -1.81 17.84
N LYS A 307 24.10 -0.96 17.75
CA LYS A 307 22.85 -1.33 17.11
C LYS A 307 22.95 -1.07 15.60
N PRO A 308 22.65 -2.08 14.76
CA PRO A 308 22.64 -1.90 13.32
C PRO A 308 21.34 -1.24 12.85
N TRP A 309 21.45 -0.35 11.87
CA TRP A 309 20.36 0.37 11.24
C TRP A 309 20.42 0.26 9.72
N ILE A 310 19.32 -0.13 9.09
CA ILE A 310 19.24 -0.12 7.62
C ILE A 310 19.06 1.31 7.11
N LEU A 311 19.83 1.69 6.09
CA LEU A 311 19.72 2.99 5.44
C LEU A 311 19.03 2.91 4.07
N GLU A 312 19.45 1.95 3.25
CA GLU A 312 18.91 1.71 1.91
C GLU A 312 19.31 0.34 1.36
N CYS A 313 18.54 -0.19 0.40
CA CYS A 313 18.97 -1.29 -0.46
C CYS A 313 19.22 -0.76 -1.87
N ASN A 314 20.39 -1.05 -2.42
CA ASN A 314 20.77 -0.63 -3.77
C ASN A 314 20.49 -1.74 -4.78
N LEU A 315 19.70 -1.42 -5.80
CA LEU A 315 19.57 -2.22 -7.01
C LEU A 315 20.90 -2.21 -7.77
N SER A 316 21.32 -3.37 -8.29
CA SER A 316 22.55 -3.50 -9.10
C SER A 316 23.78 -2.83 -8.44
N PRO A 317 24.25 -3.31 -7.26
CA PRO A 317 25.34 -2.68 -6.54
C PRO A 317 26.59 -2.47 -7.41
N SER A 318 27.38 -1.42 -7.14
CA SER A 318 28.63 -1.16 -7.88
C SER A 318 29.61 -2.32 -7.73
N LEU A 319 30.02 -2.85 -8.88
CA LEU A 319 31.07 -3.85 -9.04
C LEU A 319 32.39 -3.25 -9.56
N GLY A 320 32.40 -1.99 -10.00
CA GLY A 320 33.64 -1.27 -10.33
C GLY A 320 34.50 -1.01 -9.09
N ILE A 321 35.81 -0.83 -9.27
CA ILE A 321 36.77 -0.60 -8.18
C ILE A 321 36.93 0.91 -7.98
N CYS A 322 36.62 1.38 -6.78
CA CYS A 322 36.60 2.81 -6.45
C CYS A 322 37.79 3.23 -5.59
N ALA A 323 38.28 2.34 -4.71
CA ALA A 323 39.42 2.64 -3.85
C ALA A 323 40.74 2.46 -4.62
N ALA A 324 41.76 3.27 -4.28
CA ALA A 324 43.11 3.07 -4.81
C ALA A 324 43.70 1.72 -4.32
N PRO A 325 44.58 1.05 -5.09
CA PRO A 325 45.08 -0.29 -4.77
C PRO A 325 45.66 -0.47 -3.36
N GLU A 326 46.30 0.56 -2.83
CA GLU A 326 46.91 0.63 -1.49
C GLU A 326 45.92 0.96 -0.37
N THR A 327 44.75 1.50 -0.71
CA THR A 327 43.71 1.98 0.24
C THR A 327 42.48 1.05 0.32
N GLY A 328 42.58 -0.13 -0.27
CA GLY A 328 41.51 -1.14 -0.28
C GLY A 328 41.11 -1.64 -1.67
N GLY A 329 41.56 -1.02 -2.77
CA GLY A 329 41.15 -1.38 -4.13
C GLY A 329 41.45 -2.84 -4.52
N ARG A 330 42.60 -3.39 -4.09
CA ARG A 330 42.94 -4.81 -4.32
C ARG A 330 42.01 -5.78 -3.58
N VAL A 331 41.61 -5.40 -2.37
CA VAL A 331 40.66 -6.19 -1.57
C VAL A 331 39.26 -6.05 -2.14
N GLU A 332 38.91 -4.85 -2.59
CA GLU A 332 37.66 -4.57 -3.28
C GLU A 332 37.50 -5.45 -4.52
N GLU A 333 38.56 -5.57 -5.32
CA GLU A 333 38.61 -6.45 -6.49
C GLU A 333 38.44 -7.93 -6.11
N ALA A 334 39.18 -8.41 -5.11
CA ALA A 334 39.08 -9.80 -4.67
C ALA A 334 37.70 -10.16 -4.13
N VAL A 335 37.11 -9.31 -3.28
CA VAL A 335 35.78 -9.55 -2.68
C VAL A 335 34.68 -9.51 -3.74
N LYS A 336 34.72 -8.55 -4.68
CA LYS A 336 33.71 -8.44 -5.73
C LYS A 336 33.83 -9.53 -6.79
N GLY A 337 35.05 -9.91 -7.16
CA GLY A 337 35.30 -11.06 -8.03
C GLY A 337 34.77 -12.35 -7.41
N GLY A 338 35.12 -12.61 -6.15
CA GLY A 338 34.62 -13.77 -5.40
C GLY A 338 33.10 -13.79 -5.26
N LEU A 339 32.49 -12.64 -4.93
CA LEU A 339 31.03 -12.49 -4.84
C LEU A 339 30.32 -12.92 -6.14
N VAL A 340 30.80 -12.44 -7.29
CA VAL A 340 30.17 -12.74 -8.58
C VAL A 340 30.42 -14.20 -8.97
N GLN A 341 31.63 -14.71 -8.75
CA GLN A 341 31.96 -16.12 -9.02
C GLN A 341 31.08 -17.07 -8.20
N ASP A 342 30.98 -16.83 -6.89
CA ASP A 342 30.12 -17.62 -6.00
C ASP A 342 28.65 -17.50 -6.37
N MET A 343 28.18 -16.30 -6.76
CA MET A 343 26.80 -16.09 -7.20
C MET A 343 26.49 -16.89 -8.46
N VAL A 344 27.37 -16.85 -9.46
CA VAL A 344 27.23 -17.61 -10.72
C VAL A 344 27.10 -19.11 -10.46
N ALA A 345 27.90 -19.64 -9.54
CA ALA A 345 27.84 -21.04 -9.11
C ALA A 345 26.57 -21.36 -8.31
N LEU A 346 26.22 -20.50 -7.35
CA LEU A 346 25.08 -20.67 -6.47
C LEU A 346 23.76 -20.70 -7.24
N VAL A 347 23.54 -19.73 -8.15
CA VAL A 347 22.35 -19.70 -9.01
C VAL A 347 22.44 -20.68 -10.17
N ASP A 348 23.49 -21.50 -10.27
CA ASP A 348 23.68 -22.52 -11.31
C ASP A 348 23.48 -21.98 -12.74
N LEU A 349 24.09 -20.83 -13.09
CA LEU A 349 24.07 -20.38 -14.49
C LEU A 349 24.71 -21.42 -15.43
N PRO A 350 25.84 -22.07 -15.09
CA PRO A 350 26.41 -23.14 -15.90
C PRO A 350 25.49 -24.36 -16.06
N GLY A 351 24.39 -24.45 -15.29
CA GLY A 351 23.33 -25.45 -15.43
C GLY A 351 23.81 -26.87 -15.23
N GLN A 352 24.77 -27.08 -14.31
CA GLN A 352 25.35 -28.39 -14.01
C GLN A 352 24.37 -29.27 -13.23
N ALA A 353 23.50 -28.67 -12.40
CA ALA A 353 22.54 -29.43 -11.60
C ALA A 353 21.40 -30.04 -12.46
N LEU A 354 21.04 -29.36 -13.55
CA LEU A 354 19.96 -29.80 -14.46
C LEU A 354 20.40 -30.89 -15.44
N SER A 355 21.71 -31.09 -15.65
CA SER A 355 22.25 -32.20 -16.44
C SER A 355 22.33 -33.52 -15.69
N GLU A 356 22.46 -33.49 -14.36
CA GLU A 356 22.62 -34.69 -13.52
C GLU A 356 21.27 -35.33 -13.16
N ALA A 357 20.17 -34.57 -13.14
CA ALA A 357 18.82 -35.06 -12.85
C ALA A 357 18.18 -35.94 -13.96
N GLY A 358 18.88 -36.16 -15.08
CA GLY A 358 18.35 -36.84 -16.27
C GLY A 358 18.28 -38.37 -16.23
N THR A 359 18.47 -39.04 -15.08
CA THR A 359 18.55 -40.53 -15.01
C THR A 359 17.88 -41.16 -13.78
N SER A 360 16.64 -40.78 -13.44
CA SER A 360 15.80 -41.60 -12.55
C SER A 360 14.38 -41.75 -13.09
N ALA A 361 13.93 -43.00 -13.27
CA ALA A 361 12.64 -43.36 -13.87
C ALA A 361 11.44 -43.30 -12.89
N GLN A 362 11.56 -42.57 -11.77
CA GLN A 362 10.48 -42.31 -10.82
C GLN A 362 10.38 -40.80 -10.61
N GLU A 363 9.18 -40.23 -10.76
CA GLU A 363 8.92 -38.84 -10.38
C GLU A 363 9.15 -38.71 -8.87
N PRO A 364 10.13 -37.91 -8.41
CA PRO A 364 10.32 -37.67 -6.98
C PRO A 364 9.07 -37.00 -6.40
N ASP A 365 8.79 -37.28 -5.12
CA ASP A 365 7.87 -36.44 -4.35
C ASP A 365 8.30 -34.96 -4.45
N ALA A 366 7.34 -34.06 -4.69
CA ALA A 366 7.59 -32.64 -4.89
C ALA A 366 8.39 -32.03 -3.72
N THR A 367 8.17 -32.51 -2.49
CA THR A 367 8.93 -32.07 -1.31
C THR A 367 10.39 -32.53 -1.38
N ALA A 368 10.63 -33.80 -1.75
CA ALA A 368 11.98 -34.33 -1.92
C ALA A 368 12.77 -33.57 -2.99
N GLN A 369 12.11 -33.18 -4.09
CA GLN A 369 12.72 -32.35 -5.12
C GLN A 369 13.11 -30.96 -4.58
N LEU A 370 12.23 -30.26 -3.87
CA LEU A 370 12.55 -28.95 -3.28
C LEU A 370 13.74 -29.02 -2.33
N VAL A 371 13.83 -30.07 -1.52
CA VAL A 371 14.95 -30.29 -0.59
C VAL A 371 16.24 -30.56 -1.35
N ALA A 372 16.22 -31.44 -2.35
CA ALA A 372 17.39 -31.75 -3.16
C ALA A 372 17.92 -30.49 -3.89
N GLU A 373 17.02 -29.68 -4.45
CA GLU A 373 17.37 -28.40 -5.09
C GLU A 373 18.00 -27.42 -4.10
N ALA A 374 17.44 -27.28 -2.89
CA ALA A 374 17.99 -26.40 -1.86
C ALA A 374 19.34 -26.89 -1.30
N GLN A 375 19.53 -28.20 -1.15
CA GLN A 375 20.80 -28.79 -0.71
C GLN A 375 21.88 -28.66 -1.77
N ALA A 376 21.54 -28.91 -3.04
CA ALA A 376 22.47 -28.72 -4.16
C ALA A 376 22.88 -27.24 -4.29
N GLU A 377 21.92 -26.32 -4.13
CA GLU A 377 22.18 -24.88 -4.07
C GLU A 377 23.14 -24.54 -2.90
N GLN A 378 22.87 -25.05 -1.69
CA GLN A 378 23.72 -24.84 -0.52
C GLN A 378 25.15 -25.37 -0.71
N ALA A 379 25.33 -26.49 -1.43
CA ALA A 379 26.64 -27.06 -1.73
C ALA A 379 27.50 -26.17 -2.65
N ARG A 380 26.86 -25.28 -3.42
CA ARG A 380 27.52 -24.32 -4.33
C ARG A 380 27.58 -22.89 -3.76
N ALA A 381 27.24 -22.70 -2.49
CA ALA A 381 27.10 -21.36 -1.91
C ALA A 381 28.40 -20.57 -1.79
N GLY A 382 29.57 -21.21 -1.78
CA GLY A 382 30.84 -20.49 -1.62
C GLY A 382 30.81 -19.60 -0.36
N GLY A 383 31.06 -18.30 -0.53
CA GLY A 383 30.99 -17.30 0.53
C GLY A 383 29.58 -16.90 0.98
N PHE A 384 28.50 -17.42 0.38
CA PHE A 384 27.12 -17.12 0.77
C PHE A 384 26.65 -17.95 1.98
N LEU A 385 26.06 -17.27 2.96
CA LEU A 385 25.34 -17.85 4.08
C LEU A 385 23.84 -17.83 3.80
N ARG A 386 23.15 -18.96 3.92
CA ARG A 386 21.68 -19.01 3.77
C ARG A 386 21.00 -18.35 4.96
N LEU A 387 20.25 -17.28 4.70
CA LEU A 387 19.41 -16.60 5.69
C LEU A 387 18.00 -17.18 5.72
N LEU A 388 17.40 -17.42 4.55
CA LEU A 388 16.05 -17.95 4.41
C LEU A 388 16.05 -19.14 3.42
N PRO A 389 15.36 -20.25 3.73
CA PRO A 389 14.74 -20.56 5.03
C PRO A 389 15.80 -20.63 6.14
N ALA A 390 15.47 -20.05 7.29
CA ALA A 390 16.37 -19.95 8.43
C ALA A 390 16.59 -21.33 9.07
N ALA A 391 17.71 -21.48 9.78
CA ALA A 391 17.94 -22.66 10.63
C ALA A 391 16.84 -22.81 11.71
N ASP A 392 16.28 -21.68 12.14
CA ASP A 392 15.12 -21.61 13.02
C ASP A 392 13.96 -20.83 12.37
N PRO A 393 13.08 -21.51 11.59
CA PRO A 393 12.04 -20.84 10.82
C PRO A 393 10.96 -20.19 11.71
N GLU A 394 10.67 -20.78 12.88
CA GLU A 394 9.67 -20.26 13.84
C GLU A 394 9.98 -18.82 14.28
N ARG A 395 11.27 -18.48 14.39
CA ARG A 395 11.75 -17.12 14.70
C ARG A 395 11.25 -16.05 13.72
N TYR A 396 10.96 -16.44 12.47
CA TYR A 396 10.57 -15.55 11.37
C TYR A 396 9.12 -15.73 10.90
N LEU A 397 8.48 -16.84 11.27
CA LEU A 397 7.14 -17.20 10.82
C LEU A 397 6.08 -16.09 11.03
N PRO A 398 6.03 -15.39 12.19
CA PRO A 398 5.06 -14.30 12.41
C PRO A 398 5.24 -13.09 11.49
N TYR A 399 6.44 -12.93 10.91
CA TYR A 399 6.78 -11.77 10.06
C TYR A 399 6.39 -11.96 8.60
N PHE A 400 5.98 -13.15 8.18
CA PHE A 400 5.32 -13.31 6.88
C PHE A 400 3.89 -12.78 6.97
N THR A 401 3.35 -12.23 5.88
CA THR A 401 1.90 -11.98 5.82
C THR A 401 1.17 -13.31 5.81
N LEU A 402 1.55 -14.19 4.87
CA LEU A 402 1.26 -15.62 4.89
C LEU A 402 2.34 -16.33 4.05
N PRO A 403 3.16 -17.23 4.62
CA PRO A 403 4.13 -18.00 3.83
C PRO A 403 3.40 -18.95 2.87
N THR A 404 4.04 -19.32 1.76
CA THR A 404 3.45 -20.28 0.81
C THR A 404 3.59 -21.71 1.33
N PRO A 405 2.76 -22.66 0.86
CA PRO A 405 2.92 -24.08 1.19
C PRO A 405 4.32 -24.61 0.86
N ALA A 406 4.93 -24.13 -0.23
CA ALA A 406 6.28 -24.51 -0.61
C ALA A 406 7.34 -23.99 0.37
N ASP A 407 7.16 -22.79 0.93
CA ASP A 407 8.07 -22.24 1.94
C ASP A 407 8.04 -23.10 3.21
N LEU A 408 6.83 -23.44 3.68
CA LEU A 408 6.63 -24.24 4.89
C LEU A 408 7.25 -25.64 4.72
N ARG A 409 6.90 -26.35 3.65
CA ARG A 409 7.43 -27.69 3.38
C ARG A 409 8.95 -27.70 3.27
N LEU A 410 9.53 -26.71 2.59
CA LEU A 410 10.98 -26.62 2.48
C LEU A 410 11.63 -26.36 3.85
N ALA A 411 11.06 -25.46 4.65
CA ALA A 411 11.58 -25.14 5.98
C ALA A 411 11.48 -26.34 6.95
N GLU A 412 10.34 -27.04 6.98
CA GLU A 412 10.14 -28.25 7.78
C GLU A 412 11.09 -29.36 7.37
N ALA A 413 11.20 -29.61 6.05
CA ALA A 413 12.04 -30.70 5.55
C ALA A 413 13.54 -30.45 5.76
N LEU A 414 14.01 -29.20 5.67
CA LEU A 414 15.40 -28.85 5.96
C LEU A 414 15.75 -28.91 7.45
N THR A 415 14.76 -28.68 8.34
CA THR A 415 15.00 -28.65 9.79
C THR A 415 14.61 -29.95 10.49
N GLY A 416 13.82 -30.81 9.84
CA GLY A 416 13.23 -32.01 10.45
C GLY A 416 12.20 -31.71 11.54
N ARG A 417 11.68 -30.47 11.60
CA ARG A 417 10.72 -30.01 12.62
C ARG A 417 9.41 -29.62 11.94
N THR A 418 8.28 -29.98 12.55
CA THR A 418 6.96 -29.50 12.14
C THR A 418 6.76 -28.08 12.65
N LEU A 419 6.33 -27.17 11.77
CA LEU A 419 6.06 -25.79 12.15
C LEU A 419 4.68 -25.67 12.81
N PRO A 420 4.47 -24.68 13.68
CA PRO A 420 3.17 -24.47 14.29
C PRO A 420 2.13 -24.12 13.21
N PRO A 421 0.87 -24.55 13.38
CA PRO A 421 -0.20 -24.28 12.42
C PRO A 421 -0.45 -22.77 12.30
N LEU A 422 -0.65 -22.31 11.08
CA LEU A 422 -0.94 -20.90 10.81
C LEU A 422 -2.39 -20.61 11.13
N ARG A 423 -2.62 -19.86 12.21
CA ARG A 423 -3.94 -19.38 12.61
C ARG A 423 -4.12 -17.94 12.14
N LEU A 424 -5.26 -17.66 11.53
CA LEU A 424 -5.59 -16.33 11.01
C LEU A 424 -6.68 -15.70 11.87
N GLN A 425 -6.70 -14.38 11.89
CA GLN A 425 -7.74 -13.59 12.54
C GLN A 425 -8.08 -12.38 11.68
N ARG A 426 -9.29 -11.85 11.90
CA ARG A 426 -9.77 -10.62 11.27
C ARG A 426 -8.87 -9.45 11.59
N ARG A 427 -8.68 -8.56 10.61
CA ARG A 427 -7.94 -7.31 10.77
C ARG A 427 -8.80 -6.14 10.30
N HIS A 428 -9.47 -5.47 11.23
CA HIS A 428 -10.31 -4.29 10.96
C HIS A 428 -11.46 -4.55 9.96
N VAL A 429 -12.00 -5.77 9.95
CA VAL A 429 -13.13 -6.15 9.10
C VAL A 429 -14.38 -6.37 9.93
N ALA A 430 -15.47 -5.71 9.53
CA ALA A 430 -16.82 -6.01 10.00
C ALA A 430 -17.46 -7.08 9.12
N GLU A 431 -18.13 -8.04 9.75
CA GLU A 431 -18.92 -9.07 9.07
C GLU A 431 -20.38 -8.66 9.09
N LEU A 432 -21.03 -8.76 7.93
CA LEU A 432 -22.43 -8.41 7.74
C LEU A 432 -23.12 -9.63 7.16
N VAL A 433 -24.15 -10.11 7.85
CA VAL A 433 -24.86 -11.33 7.48
C VAL A 433 -26.32 -10.99 7.19
N ASP A 434 -26.80 -11.44 6.04
CA ASP A 434 -28.20 -11.33 5.63
C ASP A 434 -28.64 -12.68 5.07
N GLU A 435 -29.64 -13.28 5.69
CA GLU A 435 -30.07 -14.67 5.42
C GLU A 435 -28.89 -15.66 5.49
N GLU A 436 -28.43 -16.17 4.34
CA GLU A 436 -27.31 -17.11 4.21
C GLU A 436 -26.08 -16.48 3.52
N ARG A 437 -26.06 -15.16 3.36
CA ARG A 437 -24.99 -14.43 2.65
C ARG A 437 -24.12 -13.64 3.61
N LEU A 438 -22.82 -13.67 3.35
CA LEU A 438 -21.81 -12.89 4.06
C LEU A 438 -21.33 -11.74 3.18
N ALA A 439 -21.18 -10.56 3.77
CA ALA A 439 -20.39 -9.49 3.23
C ALA A 439 -19.34 -9.03 4.26
N LEU A 440 -18.23 -8.50 3.76
CA LEU A 440 -17.11 -8.03 4.54
C LEU A 440 -16.89 -6.55 4.28
N TYR A 441 -16.68 -5.77 5.34
CA TYR A 441 -16.39 -4.35 5.24
C TYR A 441 -15.07 -4.01 5.93
N ASP A 442 -14.08 -3.53 5.17
CA ASP A 442 -12.80 -3.06 5.73
C ASP A 442 -12.96 -1.65 6.29
N THR A 443 -13.02 -1.55 7.61
CA THR A 443 -13.22 -0.29 8.35
C THR A 443 -12.07 0.71 8.23
N ARG A 444 -10.94 0.34 7.59
CA ARG A 444 -9.84 1.28 7.31
C ARG A 444 -9.95 1.90 5.93
N SER A 445 -10.29 1.09 4.93
CA SER A 445 -10.34 1.55 3.53
C SER A 445 -11.75 1.91 3.06
N GLY A 446 -12.78 1.47 3.79
CA GLY A 446 -14.18 1.61 3.40
C GLY A 446 -14.59 0.66 2.28
N HIS A 447 -13.72 -0.27 1.87
CA HIS A 447 -14.05 -1.25 0.84
C HIS A 447 -15.04 -2.29 1.36
N TYR A 448 -16.03 -2.57 0.51
CA TYR A 448 -17.07 -3.56 0.75
C TYR A 448 -16.89 -4.74 -0.19
N TYR A 449 -16.86 -5.96 0.36
CA TYR A 449 -16.64 -7.21 -0.37
C TYR A 449 -17.84 -8.12 -0.20
N ARG A 450 -18.28 -8.73 -1.31
CA ARG A 450 -19.28 -9.80 -1.32
C ARG A 450 -18.62 -11.09 -1.80
N PRO A 451 -18.04 -11.90 -0.89
CA PRO A 451 -17.47 -13.19 -1.26
C PRO A 451 -18.54 -14.12 -1.86
N ASN A 452 -18.12 -15.01 -2.76
CA ASN A 452 -18.95 -16.15 -3.15
C ASN A 452 -19.00 -17.19 -2.02
N ASP A 453 -19.84 -18.22 -2.14
CA ASP A 453 -20.08 -19.20 -1.06
C ASP A 453 -18.80 -19.89 -0.57
N THR A 454 -17.92 -20.32 -1.48
CA THR A 454 -16.64 -20.98 -1.14
C THR A 454 -15.71 -20.03 -0.39
N ALA A 455 -15.61 -18.78 -0.84
CA ALA A 455 -14.85 -17.76 -0.13
C ALA A 455 -15.51 -17.48 1.23
N ALA A 456 -16.82 -17.26 1.32
CA ALA A 456 -17.50 -17.01 2.59
C ALA A 456 -17.23 -18.11 3.63
N LEU A 457 -17.31 -19.39 3.24
CA LEU A 457 -16.94 -20.51 4.12
C LEU A 457 -15.45 -20.51 4.48
N THR A 458 -14.56 -20.24 3.53
CA THR A 458 -13.12 -20.10 3.78
C THR A 458 -12.84 -19.01 4.83
N TRP A 459 -13.54 -17.88 4.74
CA TRP A 459 -13.45 -16.78 5.71
C TRP A 459 -13.90 -17.21 7.10
N LEU A 460 -15.09 -17.81 7.20
CA LEU A 460 -15.67 -18.24 8.47
C LEU A 460 -14.75 -19.26 9.17
N LEU A 461 -14.31 -20.30 8.46
CA LEU A 461 -13.42 -21.32 9.02
C LEU A 461 -12.05 -20.74 9.42
N ALA A 462 -11.49 -19.82 8.62
CA ALA A 462 -10.24 -19.15 8.96
C ALA A 462 -10.35 -18.30 10.24
N THR A 463 -11.45 -17.58 10.40
CA THR A 463 -11.68 -16.68 11.54
C THR A 463 -12.14 -17.42 12.81
N GLU A 464 -12.64 -18.65 12.68
CA GLU A 464 -12.82 -19.62 13.77
C GLU A 464 -11.50 -20.27 14.23
N GLY A 465 -10.40 -20.02 13.49
CA GLY A 465 -9.07 -20.49 13.84
C GLY A 465 -8.73 -21.87 13.27
N LEU A 466 -9.32 -22.28 12.16
CA LEU A 466 -8.76 -23.38 11.37
C LEU A 466 -7.53 -22.89 10.59
N ASP A 467 -6.57 -23.78 10.37
CA ASP A 467 -5.42 -23.49 9.52
C ASP A 467 -5.79 -23.75 8.05
N PRO A 468 -5.05 -23.16 7.09
CA PRO A 468 -5.38 -23.27 5.67
C PRO A 468 -5.60 -24.70 5.18
N ASP A 469 -4.86 -25.66 5.74
CA ASP A 469 -4.93 -27.05 5.30
C ASP A 469 -6.17 -27.76 5.87
N ALA A 470 -6.52 -27.50 7.14
CA ALA A 470 -7.76 -27.97 7.74
C ALA A 470 -9.02 -27.37 7.08
N ILE A 471 -8.96 -26.10 6.65
CA ILE A 471 -10.07 -25.45 5.91
C ILE A 471 -10.33 -26.19 4.60
N ALA A 472 -9.27 -26.50 3.84
CA ALA A 472 -9.39 -27.22 2.59
C ALA A 472 -10.00 -28.61 2.76
N ASP A 473 -9.64 -29.32 3.83
CA ASP A 473 -10.20 -30.64 4.14
C ASP A 473 -11.68 -30.57 4.50
N GLU A 474 -12.10 -29.55 5.25
CA GLU A 474 -13.50 -29.38 5.62
C GLU A 474 -14.37 -29.01 4.41
N LEU A 475 -13.88 -28.12 3.54
CA LEU A 475 -14.56 -27.79 2.29
C LEU A 475 -14.66 -29.01 1.36
N ALA A 476 -13.59 -29.83 1.26
CA ALA A 476 -13.60 -31.05 0.46
C ALA A 476 -14.63 -32.07 0.99
N ARG A 477 -14.77 -32.17 2.30
CA ARG A 477 -15.77 -33.04 2.93
C ARG A 477 -17.19 -32.57 2.59
N ALA A 478 -17.46 -31.28 2.71
CA ALA A 478 -18.76 -30.68 2.38
C ALA A 478 -19.14 -30.87 0.90
N THR A 479 -18.19 -30.76 -0.04
CA THR A 479 -18.47 -30.95 -1.48
C THR A 479 -18.63 -32.43 -1.86
N SER A 480 -17.91 -33.34 -1.19
CA SER A 480 -18.03 -34.79 -1.42
C SER A 480 -19.40 -35.34 -1.03
N GLU A 481 -20.01 -34.81 0.04
CA GLU A 481 -21.37 -35.14 0.46
C GLU A 481 -22.44 -34.62 -0.53
N ALA A 482 -22.11 -33.60 -1.33
CA ALA A 482 -22.97 -33.01 -2.37
C ALA A 482 -22.80 -33.63 -3.78
N GLY A 483 -21.92 -34.63 -3.95
CA GLY A 483 -21.81 -35.42 -5.18
C GLY A 483 -20.91 -34.87 -6.29
N ALA A 484 -20.06 -33.87 -6.00
CA ALA A 484 -19.08 -33.35 -6.96
C ALA A 484 -17.65 -33.80 -6.62
N PRO A 485 -16.95 -34.56 -7.49
CA PRO A 485 -15.55 -34.89 -7.29
C PRO A 485 -14.67 -33.71 -7.73
N GLU A 486 -14.42 -32.75 -6.85
CA GLU A 486 -13.29 -31.84 -7.03
C GLU A 486 -11.99 -32.54 -6.68
N GLU A 487 -10.94 -32.34 -7.48
CA GLU A 487 -9.59 -32.77 -7.10
C GLU A 487 -9.17 -31.99 -5.85
N SER A 488 -9.11 -32.68 -4.69
CA SER A 488 -8.74 -32.10 -3.38
C SER A 488 -7.50 -31.19 -3.40
N SER A 489 -6.59 -31.40 -4.35
CA SER A 489 -5.40 -30.57 -4.56
C SER A 489 -5.69 -29.19 -5.17
N ALA A 490 -6.71 -29.07 -6.03
CA ALA A 490 -7.14 -27.81 -6.63
C ALA A 490 -7.85 -26.94 -5.58
N LEU A 491 -8.80 -27.52 -4.85
CA LEU A 491 -9.50 -26.82 -3.76
C LEU A 491 -8.53 -26.30 -2.70
N ARG A 492 -7.57 -27.12 -2.28
CA ARG A 492 -6.51 -26.68 -1.35
C ARG A 492 -5.73 -25.49 -1.91
N ARG A 493 -5.38 -25.51 -3.20
CA ARG A 493 -4.69 -24.37 -3.84
C ARG A 493 -5.55 -23.11 -3.82
N ASP A 494 -6.84 -23.23 -4.09
CA ASP A 494 -7.78 -22.11 -4.12
C ASP A 494 -8.01 -21.51 -2.73
N VAL A 495 -8.09 -22.34 -1.69
CA VAL A 495 -8.10 -21.90 -0.28
C VAL A 495 -6.84 -21.10 0.04
N TRP A 496 -5.66 -21.66 -0.25
CA TRP A 496 -4.38 -20.96 0.01
C TRP A 496 -4.27 -19.65 -0.75
N ASN A 497 -4.70 -19.60 -2.02
CA ASN A 497 -4.69 -18.37 -2.82
C ASN A 497 -5.65 -17.32 -2.24
N THR A 498 -6.87 -17.72 -1.87
CA THR A 498 -7.89 -16.84 -1.28
C THR A 498 -7.40 -16.23 0.03
N LEU A 499 -6.82 -17.05 0.91
CA LEU A 499 -6.26 -16.57 2.18
C LEU A 499 -5.06 -15.64 1.98
N HIS A 500 -4.21 -15.93 0.98
CA HIS A 500 -3.09 -15.05 0.64
C HIS A 500 -3.58 -13.68 0.15
N ASP A 501 -4.61 -13.66 -0.71
CA ASP A 501 -5.21 -12.42 -1.22
C ASP A 501 -5.82 -11.57 -0.08
N TRP A 502 -6.53 -12.19 0.86
CA TRP A 502 -7.09 -11.47 2.00
C TRP A 502 -6.04 -11.00 3.01
N CYS A 503 -5.01 -11.80 3.25
CA CYS A 503 -3.89 -11.37 4.10
C CYS A 503 -3.17 -10.17 3.47
N ARG A 504 -2.97 -10.19 2.15
CA ARG A 504 -2.34 -9.10 1.39
C ARG A 504 -3.19 -7.84 1.33
N ALA A 505 -4.50 -7.98 1.13
CA ALA A 505 -5.46 -6.88 1.24
C ALA A 505 -5.59 -6.35 2.69
N GLY A 506 -5.01 -7.08 3.65
CA GLY A 506 -5.01 -6.73 5.06
C GLY A 506 -6.36 -6.99 5.74
N LEU A 507 -7.23 -7.82 5.16
CA LEU A 507 -8.49 -8.27 5.75
C LEU A 507 -8.25 -9.34 6.83
N LEU A 508 -7.25 -10.19 6.61
CA LEU A 508 -6.77 -11.18 7.57
C LEU A 508 -5.33 -10.87 8.00
N ARG A 509 -4.96 -11.38 9.17
CA ARG A 509 -3.58 -11.39 9.67
C ARG A 509 -3.32 -12.66 10.48
N GLN A 510 -2.06 -13.05 10.62
CA GLN A 510 -1.69 -14.13 11.55
C GLN A 510 -2.10 -13.76 12.98
N GLN A 511 -2.62 -14.74 13.72
CA GLN A 511 -3.03 -14.57 15.10
C GLN A 511 -1.80 -14.49 16.03
N GLY A 512 -1.72 -13.43 16.82
CA GLY A 512 -0.77 -13.30 17.93
C GLY A 512 -1.44 -13.46 19.30
N VAL A 513 -0.65 -13.51 20.37
CA VAL A 513 -1.17 -13.40 21.73
C VAL A 513 -1.60 -11.96 21.96
N ALA A 514 -2.90 -11.71 22.02
CA ALA A 514 -3.48 -10.37 22.05
C ALA A 514 -3.20 -9.60 23.35
N PRO A 515 -2.84 -8.32 23.28
CA PRO A 515 -3.15 -7.34 24.31
C PRO A 515 -4.31 -6.42 23.89
N ALA A 516 -5.02 -5.90 24.90
CA ALA A 516 -6.22 -5.09 24.79
C ALA A 516 -5.99 -3.75 24.05
N ALA A 517 -7.01 -3.33 23.30
CA ALA A 517 -7.05 -2.11 22.51
C ALA A 517 -6.77 -0.85 23.34
N SER A 518 -5.93 0.04 22.80
CA SER A 518 -5.70 1.40 23.32
C SER A 518 -6.31 2.40 22.34
N GLN A 519 -7.17 3.27 22.86
CA GLN A 519 -7.87 4.33 22.13
C GLN A 519 -7.24 5.70 22.45
N GLU A 520 -7.47 6.63 21.51
CA GLU A 520 -7.38 8.11 21.59
C GLU A 520 -6.06 8.80 21.19
N ALA A 521 -6.16 9.57 20.10
CA ALA A 521 -5.32 10.73 19.82
C ALA A 521 -6.17 12.01 19.95
N ARG A 522 -5.61 13.03 20.60
CA ARG A 522 -6.24 14.33 20.90
C ARG A 522 -6.00 15.33 19.77
N GLU A 523 -7.04 16.09 19.43
CA GLU A 523 -6.98 17.27 18.56
C GLU A 523 -6.31 18.47 19.26
N ILE A 524 -5.52 19.24 18.52
CA ILE A 524 -4.92 20.52 18.93
C ILE A 524 -5.35 21.61 17.92
N PRO A 525 -5.67 22.85 18.35
CA PRO A 525 -6.21 23.87 17.46
C PRO A 525 -5.10 24.63 16.71
N GLU A 526 -5.24 24.72 15.38
CA GLU A 526 -4.40 25.54 14.51
C GLU A 526 -4.77 27.04 14.61
N ARG A 527 -3.77 27.89 14.44
CA ARG A 527 -3.90 29.36 14.43
C ARG A 527 -3.16 29.93 13.22
N THR A 528 -3.89 30.61 12.35
CA THR A 528 -3.38 31.18 11.08
C THR A 528 -3.59 32.69 10.96
N MET A 529 -2.77 33.30 10.11
CA MET A 529 -2.62 34.75 9.87
C MET A 529 -3.20 35.15 8.50
N PRO A 530 -3.72 36.37 8.31
CA PRO A 530 -4.58 36.70 7.17
C PRO A 530 -3.84 37.14 5.90
N VAL A 531 -4.38 36.76 4.73
CA VAL A 531 -4.04 37.28 3.40
C VAL A 531 -5.13 38.26 2.93
N PRO A 532 -4.81 39.47 2.43
CA PRO A 532 -5.82 40.40 1.94
C PRO A 532 -6.06 40.23 0.43
N SER A 533 -7.33 40.22 -0.02
CA SER A 533 -7.66 40.72 -1.35
C SER A 533 -9.12 41.17 -1.50
N SER A 534 -9.31 42.11 -2.40
CA SER A 534 -10.51 42.88 -2.71
C SER A 534 -11.39 42.17 -3.75
N GLY A 535 -12.52 41.61 -3.31
CA GLY A 535 -13.58 41.06 -4.16
C GLY A 535 -14.97 41.44 -3.66
N ARG A 536 -15.99 41.36 -4.52
CA ARG A 536 -17.39 41.59 -4.17
C ARG A 536 -17.97 40.27 -3.63
N ALA A 537 -18.06 40.15 -2.32
CA ALA A 537 -18.49 38.92 -1.64
C ALA A 537 -19.96 38.56 -1.94
N MET A 538 -20.23 37.27 -2.13
CA MET A 538 -21.58 36.71 -2.18
C MET A 538 -21.83 35.87 -0.92
N ARG A 539 -23.08 35.81 -0.46
CA ARG A 539 -23.51 34.87 0.58
C ARG A 539 -23.97 33.60 -0.10
N LEU A 540 -23.26 32.50 0.16
CA LEU A 540 -23.70 31.16 -0.17
C LEU A 540 -24.43 30.56 1.04
N SER A 541 -25.68 30.14 0.86
CA SER A 541 -26.53 29.56 1.91
C SER A 541 -26.90 28.12 1.56
N LEU A 542 -26.38 27.16 2.33
CA LEU A 542 -26.57 25.72 2.15
C LEU A 542 -26.56 25.06 3.53
N ASP A 543 -27.37 24.02 3.75
CA ASP A 543 -27.35 23.26 5.01
C ASP A 543 -27.51 24.16 6.26
N GLY A 544 -28.39 25.17 6.17
CA GLY A 544 -28.58 26.16 7.24
C GLY A 544 -27.35 27.03 7.57
N ARG A 545 -26.24 26.87 6.84
CA ARG A 545 -24.97 27.57 7.04
C ARG A 545 -24.78 28.66 5.98
N HIS A 546 -24.13 29.74 6.38
CA HIS A 546 -23.81 30.85 5.50
C HIS A 546 -22.29 31.00 5.36
N ARG A 547 -21.83 31.18 4.12
CA ARG A 547 -20.40 31.37 3.80
C ARG A 547 -20.23 32.59 2.90
N ALA A 548 -19.14 33.31 3.07
CA ALA A 548 -18.76 34.38 2.17
C ALA A 548 -17.98 33.78 0.99
N LEU A 549 -18.52 33.88 -0.22
CA LEU A 549 -17.89 33.41 -1.45
C LEU A 549 -17.35 34.61 -2.25
N ASP A 550 -16.04 34.74 -2.29
CA ASP A 550 -15.33 35.76 -3.05
C ASP A 550 -14.96 35.21 -4.43
N VAL A 551 -15.46 35.85 -5.50
CA VAL A 551 -15.19 35.41 -6.88
C VAL A 551 -14.66 36.59 -7.68
N GLY A 552 -13.35 36.57 -7.96
CA GLY A 552 -12.67 37.66 -8.69
C GLY A 552 -12.90 37.69 -10.21
N SER A 553 -13.70 36.78 -10.76
CA SER A 553 -13.89 36.59 -12.20
C SER A 553 -15.37 36.59 -12.61
N GLY A 554 -15.76 37.49 -13.52
CA GLY A 554 -17.13 37.58 -14.05
C GLY A 554 -17.67 36.26 -14.63
N PRO A 555 -16.93 35.56 -15.52
CA PRO A 555 -17.34 34.25 -16.03
C PRO A 555 -17.54 33.18 -14.94
N ALA A 556 -16.66 33.15 -13.94
CA ALA A 556 -16.80 32.23 -12.80
C ALA A 556 -18.04 32.57 -11.96
N MET A 557 -18.30 33.85 -11.72
CA MET A 557 -19.49 34.31 -11.01
C MET A 557 -20.78 33.93 -11.75
N ALA A 558 -20.83 34.15 -13.07
CA ALA A 558 -21.98 33.76 -13.88
C ALA A 558 -22.24 32.25 -13.80
N ARG A 559 -21.19 31.44 -13.92
CA ARG A 559 -21.28 29.98 -13.81
C ARG A 559 -21.78 29.51 -12.45
N LEU A 560 -21.26 30.09 -11.37
CA LEU A 560 -21.67 29.76 -10.00
C LEU A 560 -23.09 30.23 -9.70
N THR A 561 -23.50 31.38 -10.23
CA THR A 561 -24.88 31.87 -10.16
C THR A 561 -25.84 30.91 -10.85
N THR A 562 -25.49 30.41 -12.05
CA THR A 562 -26.28 29.36 -12.73
C THR A 562 -26.33 28.05 -11.92
N TRP A 563 -25.25 27.70 -11.23
CA TRP A 563 -25.15 26.43 -10.49
C TRP A 563 -25.90 26.44 -9.16
N PHE A 564 -25.74 27.49 -8.35
CA PHE A 564 -26.31 27.59 -7.01
C PHE A 564 -27.66 28.32 -6.98
N GLY A 565 -28.00 29.10 -8.01
CA GLY A 565 -29.27 29.79 -8.12
C GLY A 565 -29.53 30.74 -6.95
N GLU A 566 -30.72 30.65 -6.35
CA GLU A 566 -31.16 31.48 -5.22
C GLU A 566 -30.32 31.29 -3.93
N ARG A 567 -29.49 30.23 -3.87
CA ARG A 567 -28.58 29.98 -2.74
C ARG A 567 -27.40 30.95 -2.71
N LEU A 568 -27.16 31.70 -3.80
CA LEU A 568 -26.21 32.80 -3.86
C LEU A 568 -26.96 34.14 -3.82
N SER A 569 -26.66 34.96 -2.82
CA SER A 569 -27.21 36.32 -2.68
C SER A 569 -26.10 37.35 -2.47
N PRO A 570 -26.29 38.62 -2.84
CA PRO A 570 -25.29 39.66 -2.59
C PRO A 570 -24.99 39.82 -1.09
N LEU A 571 -23.71 40.01 -0.74
CA LEU A 571 -23.26 40.20 0.64
C LEU A 571 -22.42 41.48 0.75
N ASP A 572 -22.71 42.31 1.76
CA ASP A 572 -21.88 43.48 2.04
C ASP A 572 -20.57 43.08 2.75
N ALA A 573 -19.59 43.98 2.72
CA ALA A 573 -18.24 43.70 3.23
C ALA A 573 -18.20 43.47 4.75
N GLU A 574 -19.10 44.12 5.52
CA GLU A 574 -19.15 43.97 6.97
C GLU A 574 -19.70 42.60 7.35
N ALA A 575 -20.79 42.17 6.72
CA ALA A 575 -21.37 40.84 6.90
C ALA A 575 -20.47 39.74 6.35
N ALA A 576 -19.73 39.98 5.25
CA ALA A 576 -18.76 39.04 4.72
C ALA A 576 -17.61 38.75 5.68
N SER A 577 -17.18 39.74 6.47
CA SER A 577 -16.11 39.55 7.48
C SER A 577 -16.51 38.64 8.65
N ARG A 578 -17.80 38.35 8.82
CA ARG A 578 -18.34 37.53 9.92
C ARG A 578 -18.66 36.08 9.52
N LEU A 579 -18.44 35.71 8.26
CA LEU A 579 -18.72 34.38 7.73
C LEU A 579 -17.43 33.67 7.32
N PRO A 580 -17.35 32.33 7.42
CA PRO A 580 -16.26 31.56 6.84
C PRO A 580 -16.13 31.85 5.34
N ARG A 581 -14.90 32.09 4.87
CA ARG A 581 -14.68 32.48 3.47
C ARG A 581 -14.29 31.32 2.58
N LEU A 582 -14.73 31.44 1.33
CA LEU A 582 -14.33 30.65 0.18
C LEU A 582 -13.97 31.62 -0.93
N ALA A 583 -12.88 31.34 -1.63
CA ALA A 583 -12.38 32.19 -2.72
C ALA A 583 -12.23 31.36 -4.00
N VAL A 584 -12.74 31.91 -5.10
CA VAL A 584 -12.46 31.44 -6.46
C VAL A 584 -11.46 32.40 -7.08
N LEU A 585 -10.23 31.93 -7.16
CA LEU A 585 -9.08 32.66 -7.65
C LEU A 585 -8.85 32.34 -9.13
N ARG A 586 -8.35 33.32 -9.88
CA ARG A 586 -7.92 33.11 -11.26
C ARG A 586 -6.48 32.62 -11.24
N ASP A 587 -6.24 31.46 -11.84
CA ASP A 587 -4.93 30.83 -11.98
C ASP A 587 -4.44 30.95 -13.45
N ALA A 588 -3.14 30.81 -13.69
CA ALA A 588 -2.55 30.90 -15.03
C ALA A 588 -3.10 29.85 -16.00
N VAL A 589 -3.56 28.70 -15.48
CA VAL A 589 -4.08 27.55 -16.26
C VAL A 589 -5.59 27.33 -16.01
N GLY A 590 -6.30 28.29 -15.41
CA GLY A 590 -7.74 28.18 -15.16
C GLY A 590 -8.18 28.88 -13.87
N TYR A 591 -8.80 28.12 -12.98
CA TYR A 591 -9.31 28.61 -11.70
C TYR A 591 -8.83 27.76 -10.54
N ALA A 592 -8.74 28.38 -9.37
CA ALA A 592 -8.45 27.73 -8.11
C ALA A 592 -9.56 28.01 -7.10
N LEU A 593 -9.85 27.03 -6.26
CA LEU A 593 -10.74 27.16 -5.12
C LEU A 593 -9.88 27.15 -3.85
N ALA A 594 -10.11 28.10 -2.97
CA ALA A 594 -9.40 28.23 -1.70
C ALA A 594 -10.34 28.62 -0.57
N THR A 595 -9.97 28.32 0.67
CA THR A 595 -10.48 29.01 1.87
C THR A 595 -9.52 30.14 2.24
N ASP A 596 -9.75 30.81 3.38
CA ASP A 596 -8.80 31.79 3.91
C ASP A 596 -7.38 31.21 4.08
N ASP A 597 -7.27 29.91 4.38
CA ASP A 597 -6.00 29.30 4.85
C ASP A 597 -5.49 28.15 3.97
N GLN A 598 -6.25 27.70 2.97
CA GLN A 598 -5.88 26.51 2.18
C GLN A 598 -6.31 26.59 0.72
N LEU A 599 -5.44 26.16 -0.18
CA LEU A 599 -5.80 25.85 -1.56
C LEU A 599 -6.52 24.50 -1.60
N LEU A 600 -7.81 24.50 -1.94
CA LEU A 600 -8.66 23.30 -1.99
C LEU A 600 -8.52 22.54 -3.30
N ALA A 601 -8.44 23.27 -4.42
CA ALA A 601 -8.27 22.71 -5.76
C ALA A 601 -7.69 23.77 -6.72
N SER A 602 -6.94 23.34 -7.73
CA SER A 602 -6.35 24.22 -8.76
C SER A 602 -6.57 23.67 -10.16
N ARG A 603 -6.25 24.49 -11.19
CA ARG A 603 -6.38 24.13 -12.62
C ARG A 603 -7.80 23.72 -13.02
N LEU A 604 -8.81 24.27 -12.35
CA LEU A 604 -10.21 24.00 -12.65
C LEU A 604 -10.62 24.76 -13.91
N THR A 605 -11.36 24.09 -14.79
CA THR A 605 -12.13 24.75 -15.85
C THR A 605 -13.38 25.41 -15.27
N LEU A 606 -13.99 26.35 -16.00
CA LEU A 606 -15.26 26.96 -15.60
C LEU A 606 -16.34 25.91 -15.32
N ALA A 607 -16.43 24.87 -16.15
CA ALA A 607 -17.45 23.84 -16.01
C ALA A 607 -17.35 23.07 -14.68
N GLN A 608 -16.12 22.92 -14.14
CA GLN A 608 -15.80 22.16 -12.93
C GLN A 608 -16.00 22.94 -11.63
N LEU A 609 -16.09 24.29 -11.66
CA LEU A 609 -16.19 25.12 -10.45
C LEU A 609 -17.38 24.75 -9.55
N GLY A 610 -18.58 24.66 -10.12
CA GLY A 610 -19.80 24.29 -9.39
C GLY A 610 -19.73 22.89 -8.77
N PRO A 611 -19.46 21.83 -9.57
CA PRO A 611 -19.29 20.47 -9.06
C PRO A 611 -18.24 20.33 -7.95
N VAL A 612 -17.04 20.88 -8.14
CA VAL A 612 -15.94 20.76 -7.17
C VAL A 612 -16.26 21.50 -5.88
N LEU A 613 -16.82 22.71 -5.98
CA LEU A 613 -17.26 23.46 -4.80
C LEU A 613 -18.38 22.73 -4.07
N THR A 614 -19.34 22.14 -4.79
CA THR A 614 -20.41 21.34 -4.18
C THR A 614 -19.84 20.13 -3.44
N ALA A 615 -18.98 19.34 -4.08
CA ALA A 615 -18.35 18.17 -3.45
C ALA A 615 -17.51 18.52 -2.21
N HIS A 616 -16.90 19.71 -2.18
CA HIS A 616 -16.22 20.21 -1.00
C HIS A 616 -17.22 20.55 0.13
N LEU A 617 -18.31 21.24 -0.19
CA LEU A 617 -19.31 21.66 0.80
C LEU A 617 -20.10 20.48 1.37
N VAL A 618 -20.44 19.47 0.56
CA VAL A 618 -21.12 18.25 1.02
C VAL A 618 -20.26 17.52 2.05
N ARG A 619 -18.94 17.39 1.80
CA ARG A 619 -18.01 16.78 2.78
C ARG A 619 -17.96 17.55 4.10
N GLN A 620 -17.99 18.88 4.05
CA GLN A 620 -18.00 19.71 5.26
C GLN A 620 -19.35 19.70 6.01
N ALA A 621 -20.39 19.12 5.42
CA ALA A 621 -21.68 18.98 6.08
C ALA A 621 -21.73 17.77 7.03
N ALA A 622 -20.78 16.84 6.95
CA ALA A 622 -20.68 15.74 7.93
C ALA A 622 -20.32 16.27 9.32
N MET A 623 -20.88 15.65 10.37
CA MET A 623 -20.53 15.91 11.76
C MET A 623 -20.24 14.57 12.47
N PRO A 624 -19.59 14.58 13.65
CA PRO A 624 -19.42 13.36 14.44
C PRO A 624 -20.77 12.70 14.70
N GLU A 625 -20.84 11.38 14.50
CA GLU A 625 -22.08 10.56 14.58
C GLU A 625 -23.18 10.90 13.56
N HIS A 626 -22.95 11.90 12.70
CA HIS A 626 -23.91 12.37 11.70
C HIS A 626 -23.31 12.42 10.30
N PRO A 627 -23.13 11.26 9.64
CA PRO A 627 -22.59 11.20 8.30
C PRO A 627 -23.55 11.83 7.28
N VAL A 628 -23.00 12.24 6.14
CA VAL A 628 -23.77 12.75 5.00
C VAL A 628 -23.84 11.71 3.91
N ILE A 629 -25.05 11.41 3.44
CA ILE A 629 -25.27 10.61 2.24
C ILE A 629 -25.36 11.56 1.05
N ASP A 630 -24.34 11.55 0.19
CA ASP A 630 -24.28 12.36 -1.03
C ASP A 630 -25.09 11.72 -2.16
N ALA A 631 -26.41 11.83 -2.06
CA ALA A 631 -27.35 11.27 -3.03
C ALA A 631 -28.50 12.23 -3.32
N ALA A 632 -29.23 11.97 -4.40
CA ALA A 632 -30.50 12.64 -4.63
C ALA A 632 -31.54 12.16 -3.59
N LEU A 633 -32.36 13.08 -3.11
CA LEU A 633 -33.45 12.86 -2.16
C LEU A 633 -34.75 13.37 -2.79
N LEU A 634 -35.69 12.46 -2.99
CA LEU A 634 -37.07 12.79 -3.36
C LEU A 634 -37.90 12.98 -2.10
N LEU A 635 -38.52 14.15 -1.96
CA LEU A 635 -39.49 14.46 -0.92
C LEU A 635 -40.90 14.36 -1.50
N THR A 636 -41.70 13.42 -1.00
CA THR A 636 -43.10 13.26 -1.42
C THR A 636 -43.96 14.38 -0.81
N PRO A 637 -45.12 14.73 -1.40
CA PRO A 637 -46.06 15.69 -0.83
C PRO A 637 -46.54 15.34 0.59
N GLN A 638 -46.46 14.07 0.98
CA GLN A 638 -46.82 13.54 2.29
C GLN A 638 -45.72 13.73 3.34
N GLY A 639 -44.55 14.26 2.95
CA GLY A 639 -43.42 14.50 3.85
C GLY A 639 -42.50 13.30 4.07
N ASN A 640 -42.58 12.27 3.21
CA ASN A 640 -41.65 11.13 3.22
C ASN A 640 -40.46 11.36 2.28
N GLY A 641 -39.32 10.80 2.64
CA GLY A 641 -38.08 10.87 1.86
C GLY A 641 -37.75 9.53 1.20
N VAL A 642 -37.31 9.59 -0.06
CA VAL A 642 -36.76 8.45 -0.79
C VAL A 642 -35.37 8.82 -1.29
N LEU A 643 -34.35 8.06 -0.86
CA LEU A 643 -32.98 8.22 -1.35
C LEU A 643 -32.84 7.58 -2.73
N CYS A 644 -32.18 8.26 -3.66
CA CYS A 644 -31.94 7.77 -5.01
C CYS A 644 -30.42 7.71 -5.27
N LEU A 645 -29.84 6.51 -5.13
CA LEU A 645 -28.42 6.24 -5.34
C LEU A 645 -28.13 5.92 -6.81
N LEU A 646 -28.54 6.83 -7.69
CA LEU A 646 -28.38 6.68 -9.13
C LEU A 646 -27.08 7.36 -9.60
N PRO A 647 -26.34 6.77 -10.57
CA PRO A 647 -25.14 7.40 -11.11
C PRO A 647 -25.48 8.72 -11.81
N ASP A 648 -24.56 9.69 -11.83
CA ASP A 648 -24.77 11.00 -12.50
C ASP A 648 -24.65 10.88 -14.04
N GLU A 649 -25.64 10.23 -14.64
CA GLU A 649 -25.76 9.99 -16.07
C GLU A 649 -27.07 10.57 -16.61
N GLU A 650 -27.14 10.78 -17.93
CA GLU A 650 -28.31 11.39 -18.57
C GLU A 650 -29.60 10.56 -18.33
N GLU A 651 -29.50 9.23 -18.38
CA GLU A 651 -30.64 8.34 -18.13
C GLU A 651 -31.14 8.44 -16.68
N SER A 652 -30.22 8.51 -15.71
CA SER A 652 -30.56 8.71 -14.30
C SER A 652 -31.26 10.05 -14.05
N ARG A 653 -30.82 11.12 -14.72
CA ARG A 653 -31.47 12.43 -14.62
C ARG A 653 -32.90 12.39 -15.18
N LEU A 654 -33.10 11.70 -16.30
CA LEU A 654 -34.44 11.48 -16.85
C LEU A 654 -35.32 10.65 -15.91
N MET A 655 -34.75 9.64 -15.24
CA MET A 655 -35.46 8.85 -14.23
C MET A 655 -35.87 9.70 -13.03
N LEU A 656 -34.97 10.54 -12.52
CA LEU A 656 -35.27 11.49 -11.44
C LEU A 656 -36.41 12.45 -11.82
N GLN A 657 -36.44 12.94 -13.06
CA GLN A 657 -37.55 13.77 -13.55
C GLN A 657 -38.89 13.00 -13.55
N ARG A 658 -38.90 11.73 -14.02
CA ARG A 658 -40.09 10.87 -13.97
C ARG A 658 -40.56 10.59 -12.54
N LEU A 659 -39.65 10.44 -11.59
CA LEU A 659 -39.98 10.27 -10.17
C LEU A 659 -40.68 11.51 -9.59
N VAL A 660 -40.24 12.72 -9.99
CA VAL A 660 -40.92 13.97 -9.62
C VAL A 660 -42.32 14.03 -10.25
N GLU A 661 -42.45 13.71 -11.54
CA GLU A 661 -43.75 13.66 -12.22
C GLU A 661 -44.70 12.64 -11.58
N ALA A 662 -44.18 11.48 -11.16
CA ALA A 662 -44.97 10.41 -10.55
C ALA A 662 -45.40 10.72 -9.10
N SER A 663 -44.54 11.38 -8.33
CA SER A 663 -44.79 11.71 -6.92
C SER A 663 -45.53 13.04 -6.72
N GLY A 664 -45.38 13.99 -7.66
CA GLY A 664 -45.72 15.39 -7.44
C GLY A 664 -44.82 16.08 -6.39
N GLY A 665 -43.70 15.47 -6.03
CA GLY A 665 -42.79 15.90 -4.98
C GLY A 665 -41.71 16.89 -5.44
N VAL A 666 -40.69 17.06 -4.60
CA VAL A 666 -39.51 17.89 -4.90
C VAL A 666 -38.23 17.08 -4.74
N LEU A 667 -37.21 17.41 -5.54
CA LEU A 667 -35.89 16.78 -5.46
C LEU A 667 -34.86 17.73 -4.85
N THR A 668 -34.01 17.17 -4.01
CA THR A 668 -32.84 17.83 -3.45
C THR A 668 -31.66 16.86 -3.37
N ARG A 669 -30.46 17.30 -2.95
CA ARG A 669 -29.29 16.44 -2.80
C ARG A 669 -28.64 16.61 -1.43
N GLY A 670 -28.11 15.50 -0.94
CA GLY A 670 -27.38 15.45 0.32
C GLY A 670 -28.35 15.34 1.49
N VAL A 671 -28.09 14.34 2.33
CA VAL A 671 -28.85 14.09 3.54
C VAL A 671 -27.91 13.85 4.69
N ARG A 672 -28.07 14.55 5.80
CA ARG A 672 -27.37 14.23 7.04
C ARG A 672 -28.21 13.24 7.83
N LEU A 673 -27.62 12.09 8.15
CA LEU A 673 -28.26 11.04 8.94
C LEU A 673 -27.85 11.19 10.41
N ASP A 674 -28.75 10.89 11.33
CA ASP A 674 -28.40 10.62 12.73
C ASP A 674 -28.25 9.10 12.88
N LEU A 675 -27.06 8.60 13.21
CA LEU A 675 -26.84 7.15 13.36
C LEU A 675 -27.55 6.56 14.58
N SER A 676 -28.05 7.37 15.53
CA SER A 676 -28.89 6.87 16.63
C SER A 676 -30.35 6.62 16.21
N ASP A 677 -30.82 7.32 15.17
CA ASP A 677 -32.11 7.09 14.51
C ASP A 677 -32.01 7.36 13.00
N PRO A 678 -31.49 6.41 12.22
CA PRO A 678 -31.26 6.59 10.79
C PRO A 678 -32.56 6.72 9.97
N SER A 679 -33.72 6.52 10.60
CA SER A 679 -35.02 6.70 9.96
C SER A 679 -35.39 8.16 9.73
N ILE A 680 -34.76 9.08 10.46
CA ILE A 680 -34.97 10.52 10.36
C ILE A 680 -33.68 11.16 9.85
N ALA A 681 -33.83 12.05 8.88
CA ALA A 681 -32.67 12.67 8.25
C ALA A 681 -32.90 14.14 7.92
N GLU A 682 -31.83 14.93 7.89
CA GLU A 682 -31.86 16.37 7.58
C GLU A 682 -31.48 16.59 6.10
N PRO A 683 -32.39 17.14 5.27
CA PRO A 683 -32.08 17.51 3.89
C PRO A 683 -31.14 18.72 3.82
N LEU A 684 -30.07 18.65 3.01
CA LEU A 684 -28.97 19.64 3.01
C LEU A 684 -29.04 20.68 1.88
N ASP A 685 -29.99 20.53 0.96
CA ASP A 685 -30.25 21.42 -0.17
C ASP A 685 -29.11 21.58 -1.20
N PHE A 686 -28.29 20.57 -1.43
CA PHE A 686 -27.24 20.69 -2.44
C PHE A 686 -27.81 20.70 -3.88
N PRO A 687 -27.15 21.38 -4.84
CA PRO A 687 -27.60 21.41 -6.23
C PRO A 687 -27.59 20.01 -6.90
N LEU A 688 -28.69 19.70 -7.62
CA LEU A 688 -28.79 18.56 -8.53
C LEU A 688 -28.65 19.03 -9.99
N PRO A 689 -27.54 18.72 -10.69
CA PRO A 689 -27.34 19.18 -12.06
C PRO A 689 -28.30 18.50 -13.05
N GLY A 690 -28.88 19.29 -13.96
CA GLY A 690 -29.62 18.77 -15.13
C GLY A 690 -31.01 18.21 -14.84
N VAL A 691 -31.55 18.37 -13.64
CA VAL A 691 -32.93 18.01 -13.29
C VAL A 691 -33.75 19.29 -13.16
N ALA A 692 -34.74 19.48 -14.05
CA ALA A 692 -35.66 20.59 -13.96
C ALA A 692 -36.62 20.35 -12.79
N GLY A 693 -36.57 21.20 -11.75
CA GLY A 693 -37.40 21.06 -10.56
C GLY A 693 -37.58 22.40 -9.85
N VAL A 694 -38.70 22.54 -9.15
CA VAL A 694 -38.97 23.68 -8.27
C VAL A 694 -37.95 23.65 -7.14
N THR A 695 -37.10 24.68 -7.04
CA THR A 695 -36.32 24.91 -5.81
C THR A 695 -37.32 25.05 -4.66
N PRO A 696 -37.22 24.22 -3.60
CA PRO A 696 -38.14 24.32 -2.47
C PRO A 696 -38.09 25.75 -1.92
N SER A 697 -39.24 26.38 -1.67
CA SER A 697 -39.33 27.65 -0.94
C SER A 697 -38.94 27.52 0.55
N GLY A 698 -38.59 26.31 0.96
CA GLY A 698 -38.04 25.88 2.24
C GLY A 698 -38.07 24.35 2.29
N LEU A 699 -36.99 23.72 2.72
CA LEU A 699 -36.96 22.29 3.03
C LEU A 699 -37.45 22.05 4.48
N PRO A 700 -38.03 20.88 4.78
CA PRO A 700 -38.33 20.51 6.16
C PRO A 700 -37.01 20.36 6.95
N TYR A 701 -37.05 20.66 8.25
CA TYR A 701 -35.91 20.45 9.15
C TYR A 701 -35.48 18.98 9.24
N SER A 702 -36.44 18.07 9.11
CA SER A 702 -36.21 16.63 9.15
C SER A 702 -37.22 15.90 8.27
N VAL A 703 -36.81 14.81 7.64
CA VAL A 703 -37.65 13.93 6.82
C VAL A 703 -37.55 12.49 7.31
N ALA A 704 -38.65 11.75 7.30
CA ALA A 704 -38.64 10.31 7.51
C ALA A 704 -38.22 9.61 6.21
N LEU A 705 -37.09 8.91 6.21
CA LEU A 705 -36.65 8.11 5.08
C LEU A 705 -37.43 6.78 5.06
N ARG A 706 -38.07 6.49 3.93
CA ARG A 706 -38.98 5.33 3.77
C ARG A 706 -38.58 4.39 2.63
N GLY A 707 -37.69 4.81 1.74
CA GLY A 707 -37.22 3.96 0.66
C GLY A 707 -35.88 4.37 0.10
N VAL A 708 -35.27 3.42 -0.61
CA VAL A 708 -34.01 3.59 -1.34
C VAL A 708 -34.19 3.05 -2.75
N LEU A 709 -33.76 3.84 -3.72
CA LEU A 709 -33.79 3.49 -5.13
C LEU A 709 -32.36 3.37 -5.67
N LEU A 710 -32.08 2.25 -6.31
CA LEU A 710 -30.77 1.86 -6.83
C LEU A 710 -30.86 1.61 -8.34
N PRO A 711 -29.77 1.70 -9.12
CA PRO A 711 -29.78 1.26 -10.52
C PRO A 711 -29.95 -0.27 -10.58
N ALA A 712 -30.78 -0.76 -11.50
CA ALA A 712 -30.88 -2.19 -11.78
C ALA A 712 -29.69 -2.68 -12.63
N GLU A 713 -29.24 -3.91 -12.39
CA GLU A 713 -28.32 -4.57 -13.30
C GLU A 713 -28.96 -4.76 -14.69
N ALA A 714 -28.13 -4.73 -15.74
CA ALA A 714 -28.60 -4.83 -17.13
C ALA A 714 -29.40 -6.11 -17.45
N SER A 715 -29.24 -7.14 -16.62
CA SER A 715 -29.90 -8.46 -16.69
C SER A 715 -31.25 -8.53 -15.96
N ALA A 716 -31.70 -7.45 -15.31
CA ALA A 716 -32.94 -7.46 -14.53
C ALA A 716 -34.20 -7.59 -15.43
N ASP A 717 -35.00 -8.62 -15.19
CA ASP A 717 -36.24 -8.91 -15.92
C ASP A 717 -37.39 -7.95 -15.56
N GLN A 718 -37.36 -7.35 -14.36
CA GLN A 718 -38.41 -6.46 -13.87
C GLN A 718 -37.95 -5.00 -13.89
N ALA A 719 -38.87 -4.09 -14.21
CA ALA A 719 -38.61 -2.65 -14.22
C ALA A 719 -38.39 -2.06 -12.80
N LEU A 720 -38.98 -2.71 -11.79
CA LEU A 720 -38.87 -2.44 -10.36
C LEU A 720 -38.70 -3.77 -9.63
N ALA A 721 -37.53 -4.04 -9.06
CA ALA A 721 -37.25 -5.28 -8.33
C ALA A 721 -36.83 -4.99 -6.89
N PRO A 722 -37.27 -5.77 -5.88
CA PRO A 722 -36.74 -5.67 -4.53
C PRO A 722 -35.24 -6.00 -4.52
N VAL A 723 -34.48 -5.33 -3.66
CA VAL A 723 -33.03 -5.52 -3.55
C VAL A 723 -32.71 -6.02 -2.15
N ALA A 724 -31.82 -7.02 -2.07
CA ALA A 724 -31.36 -7.57 -0.79
C ALA A 724 -30.59 -6.51 0.01
N MET A 725 -30.60 -6.61 1.34
CA MET A 725 -30.01 -5.58 2.20
C MET A 725 -28.51 -5.40 1.92
N LEU A 726 -27.76 -6.50 1.76
CA LEU A 726 -26.32 -6.43 1.48
C LEU A 726 -25.98 -5.75 0.15
N GLU A 727 -26.86 -5.83 -0.84
CA GLU A 727 -26.68 -5.13 -2.11
C GLU A 727 -26.98 -3.64 -1.97
N ALA A 728 -28.06 -3.31 -1.25
CA ALA A 728 -28.42 -1.94 -0.92
C ALA A 728 -27.32 -1.24 -0.12
N LEU A 729 -26.76 -1.92 0.87
CA LEU A 729 -25.69 -1.40 1.72
C LEU A 729 -24.41 -1.16 0.90
N GLY A 730 -24.04 -2.09 0.02
CA GLY A 730 -22.90 -1.92 -0.89
C GLY A 730 -23.04 -0.71 -1.83
N ALA A 731 -24.27 -0.37 -2.24
CA ALA A 731 -24.54 0.84 -3.03
C ALA A 731 -24.59 2.12 -2.17
N LEU A 732 -25.00 2.02 -0.90
CA LEU A 732 -25.10 3.15 0.02
C LEU A 732 -23.74 3.64 0.51
N LEU A 733 -22.86 2.71 0.92
CA LEU A 733 -21.59 3.01 1.60
C LEU A 733 -20.67 3.96 0.83
N PRO A 734 -20.46 3.83 -0.50
CA PRO A 734 -19.62 4.77 -1.26
C PRO A 734 -20.14 6.21 -1.28
N ASN A 735 -21.43 6.41 -0.98
CA ASN A 735 -22.08 7.71 -0.92
C ASN A 735 -22.09 8.29 0.52
N CYS A 736 -21.63 7.55 1.52
CA CYS A 736 -21.56 7.99 2.91
C CYS A 736 -20.27 8.75 3.18
N LEU A 737 -20.38 10.01 3.58
CA LEU A 737 -19.28 10.91 3.88
C LEU A 737 -19.24 11.19 5.38
N THR A 738 -18.10 10.96 5.99
CA THR A 738 -17.83 11.23 7.41
C THR A 738 -16.96 12.48 7.56
N VAL A 739 -16.76 12.91 8.81
CA VAL A 739 -15.76 13.93 9.14
C VAL A 739 -14.38 13.44 8.71
N ASP A 740 -13.61 14.30 8.06
CA ASP A 740 -12.27 14.02 7.52
C ASP A 740 -12.17 12.91 6.44
N GLY A 741 -13.31 12.42 5.95
CA GLY A 741 -13.36 11.41 4.88
C GLY A 741 -12.92 10.01 5.30
N GLN A 742 -12.97 9.71 6.61
CA GLN A 742 -12.67 8.38 7.14
C GLN A 742 -13.74 7.35 6.75
N ALA A 743 -13.36 6.08 6.67
CA ALA A 743 -14.34 5.00 6.54
C ALA A 743 -15.24 4.94 7.79
N LEU A 744 -16.48 4.46 7.63
CA LEU A 744 -17.38 4.26 8.76
C LEU A 744 -16.82 3.16 9.69
N ASP A 745 -17.09 3.25 10.99
CA ASP A 745 -16.75 2.15 11.90
C ASP A 745 -17.73 0.96 11.73
N ALA A 746 -17.35 -0.18 12.30
CA ALA A 746 -18.13 -1.42 12.21
C ALA A 746 -19.56 -1.28 12.77
N GLN A 747 -19.72 -0.51 13.85
CA GLN A 747 -21.01 -0.31 14.51
C GLN A 747 -21.95 0.50 13.60
N SER A 748 -21.44 1.57 13.02
CA SER A 748 -22.16 2.45 12.10
C SER A 748 -22.62 1.71 10.85
N VAL A 749 -21.78 0.85 10.27
CA VAL A 749 -22.16 0.03 9.11
C VAL A 749 -23.24 -0.99 9.46
N THR A 750 -23.16 -1.59 10.66
CA THR A 750 -24.20 -2.50 11.16
C THR A 750 -25.54 -1.79 11.31
N VAL A 751 -25.54 -0.61 11.94
CA VAL A 751 -26.74 0.24 12.08
C VAL A 751 -27.37 0.59 10.72
N LEU A 752 -26.56 0.93 9.71
CA LEU A 752 -27.07 1.22 8.37
C LEU A 752 -27.68 -0.03 7.71
N GLY A 753 -27.09 -1.22 7.90
CA GLY A 753 -27.65 -2.49 7.41
C GLY A 753 -29.00 -2.82 8.05
N ASP A 754 -29.09 -2.71 9.38
CA ASP A 754 -30.34 -2.92 10.12
C ASP A 754 -31.43 -1.94 9.67
N TRP A 755 -31.06 -0.68 9.49
CA TRP A 755 -31.96 0.35 8.98
C TRP A 755 -32.45 0.06 7.57
N LEU A 756 -31.57 -0.31 6.64
CA LEU A 756 -31.93 -0.66 5.27
C LEU A 756 -32.94 -1.81 5.21
N SER A 757 -32.84 -2.77 6.14
CA SER A 757 -33.79 -3.88 6.26
C SER A 757 -35.21 -3.43 6.63
N THR A 758 -35.37 -2.21 7.15
CA THR A 758 -36.69 -1.62 7.46
C THR A 758 -37.30 -0.83 6.30
N LEU A 759 -36.54 -0.55 5.23
CA LEU A 759 -36.95 0.32 4.14
C LEU A 759 -37.49 -0.44 2.93
N ALA A 760 -38.28 0.26 2.11
CA ALA A 760 -38.58 -0.21 0.76
C ALA A 760 -37.38 0.04 -0.17
N VAL A 761 -36.51 -0.96 -0.33
CA VAL A 761 -35.37 -0.89 -1.27
C VAL A 761 -35.74 -1.52 -2.61
N CYS A 762 -35.58 -0.76 -3.69
CA CYS A 762 -35.84 -1.25 -5.04
C CYS A 762 -34.80 -0.81 -6.07
N ALA A 763 -34.52 -1.70 -7.02
CA ALA A 763 -33.73 -1.41 -8.21
C ALA A 763 -34.62 -0.88 -9.33
N LEU A 764 -34.14 0.16 -10.04
CA LEU A 764 -34.79 0.83 -11.15
C LEU A 764 -34.03 0.55 -12.45
N ARG A 765 -34.74 0.04 -13.45
CA ARG A 765 -34.19 -0.10 -14.79
C ARG A 765 -34.11 1.27 -15.49
N SER A 766 -32.93 1.62 -15.98
CA SER A 766 -32.71 2.77 -16.86
C SER A 766 -32.82 2.35 -18.34
N GLY A 767 -33.15 3.29 -19.23
CA GLY A 767 -33.21 3.04 -20.68
C GLY A 767 -34.44 2.23 -21.15
N PRO A 768 -34.30 1.39 -22.20
CA PRO A 768 -35.42 0.59 -22.74
C PRO A 768 -35.98 -0.37 -21.69
N GLY A 769 -37.29 -0.26 -21.40
CA GLY A 769 -37.95 -1.03 -20.35
C GLY A 769 -37.94 -0.37 -18.97
N ALA A 770 -37.53 0.89 -18.87
CA ALA A 770 -37.70 1.72 -17.69
C ALA A 770 -39.18 1.83 -17.27
N PRO A 771 -39.49 1.86 -15.96
CA PRO A 771 -40.86 1.99 -15.47
C PRO A 771 -41.49 3.30 -15.96
N ASP A 772 -42.79 3.23 -16.29
CA ASP A 772 -43.58 4.40 -16.62
C ASP A 772 -44.00 5.17 -15.36
N VAL A 773 -44.49 6.41 -15.55
CA VAL A 773 -44.92 7.30 -14.46
C VAL A 773 -46.02 6.65 -13.61
N ALA A 774 -46.93 5.88 -14.22
CA ALA A 774 -48.00 5.20 -13.50
C ALA A 774 -47.49 4.09 -12.57
N SER A 775 -46.50 3.32 -13.02
CA SER A 775 -45.86 2.26 -12.23
C SER A 775 -45.07 2.83 -11.06
N LEU A 776 -44.33 3.92 -11.28
CA LEU A 776 -43.62 4.65 -10.22
C LEU A 776 -44.59 5.24 -9.19
N ALA A 777 -45.68 5.88 -9.63
CA ALA A 777 -46.69 6.45 -8.75
C ALA A 777 -47.35 5.36 -7.89
N LYS A 778 -47.67 4.20 -8.48
CA LYS A 778 -48.20 3.05 -7.76
C LYS A 778 -47.21 2.54 -6.71
N TRP A 779 -45.93 2.43 -7.05
CA TRP A 779 -44.90 1.99 -6.10
C TRP A 779 -44.75 2.97 -4.93
N LEU A 780 -44.65 4.27 -5.20
CA LEU A 780 -44.58 5.32 -4.17
C LEU A 780 -45.77 5.24 -3.21
N VAL A 781 -46.98 5.20 -3.74
CA VAL A 781 -48.19 5.13 -2.92
C VAL A 781 -48.20 3.85 -2.07
N THR A 782 -47.89 2.70 -2.66
CA THR A 782 -48.02 1.40 -1.95
C THR A 782 -46.89 1.10 -0.96
N ARG A 783 -45.67 1.58 -1.23
CA ARG A 783 -44.47 1.21 -0.46
C ARG A 783 -43.93 2.36 0.40
N ILE A 784 -44.19 3.61 0.03
CA ILE A 784 -43.65 4.79 0.71
C ILE A 784 -44.73 5.49 1.53
N ASP A 785 -45.93 5.73 0.97
CA ASP A 785 -46.94 6.57 1.62
C ASP A 785 -47.98 5.79 2.47
N ILE A 786 -48.26 4.51 2.16
CA ILE A 786 -49.28 3.69 2.84
C ILE A 786 -48.68 2.74 3.89
N ALA A 787 -47.35 2.59 3.96
CA ALA A 787 -46.72 1.62 4.87
C ALA A 787 -47.05 1.94 6.35
N PRO A 788 -47.60 0.99 7.13
CA PRO A 788 -47.88 1.22 8.55
C PRO A 788 -46.57 1.43 9.31
N SER A 789 -46.61 2.29 10.35
CA SER A 789 -45.50 2.47 11.28
C SER A 789 -45.05 1.10 11.81
N VAL A 790 -43.87 0.64 11.40
CA VAL A 790 -43.25 -0.55 11.98
C VAL A 790 -42.93 -0.19 13.43
N ASN A 791 -43.61 -0.84 14.38
CA ASN A 791 -43.25 -0.73 15.79
C ASN A 791 -41.81 -1.22 15.96
N PRO A 792 -40.95 -0.53 16.73
CA PRO A 792 -39.63 -1.04 17.04
C PRO A 792 -39.75 -2.42 17.70
N PRO A 793 -38.83 -3.37 17.41
CA PRO A 793 -38.80 -4.64 18.12
C PRO A 793 -38.65 -4.36 19.61
N ALA A 794 -39.48 -5.01 20.42
CA ALA A 794 -39.38 -4.92 21.86
C ALA A 794 -37.96 -5.34 22.28
N MET A 795 -37.20 -4.39 22.86
CA MET A 795 -35.96 -4.70 23.54
C MET A 795 -36.23 -5.79 24.59
N ALA A 796 -35.78 -7.01 24.30
CA ALA A 796 -35.60 -8.03 25.31
C ALA A 796 -34.47 -7.55 26.23
N ARG A 797 -34.83 -7.04 27.40
CA ARG A 797 -33.89 -6.95 28.52
C ARG A 797 -33.53 -8.39 28.92
N GLY A 798 -32.27 -8.76 28.71
CA GLY A 798 -31.70 -10.03 29.13
C GLY A 798 -30.20 -10.03 28.87
#